data_AF-M2ZS06-F1
#
_entry.id   AF-M2ZS06-F1
#
_cell.length_a   1.000
_cell.length_b   1.000
_cell.length_c   1.000
_cell.angle_alpha   90.00
_cell.angle_beta   90.00
_cell.angle_gamma   90.00
#
_symmetry.space_group_name_H-M   'P 1'
#
loop_
_entity.id
_entity.type
_entity.pdbx_description
1 polymer ?
#
loop_
_entity_poly.entity_id
_entity_poly.type
_entity_poly.pdbx_seq_one_letter_code
_entity_poly.pdbx_strand_id
1 'polypeptide(L)'
;KRPAHDVQRYVQQATKIVSRYHKVPIWVEKPAPGQLEDAVRLNGAVKDLVAEYLANGLSEQDAERLSEELATKLGILRTSPQNTPVLPGGARSDDDDALPNAGESSRDGAARASGQDVAGWRPADEGSLREGSGDVGVDGALDEPVVAPKARAGDPALPEAVGKLRQGRVEPAAVKATWLAVLPLSEDSKNELEELKKEFAAKVKEAVEQKREMPDVRLQIYRNRDRFMGKKYAELSKLESALREAAGAAIPGLDQRKLTFDREEHASREGAKLGITLHDSPNRTEQSYRTSPELNLSLANALQKHVLSAADVRRLRLLVEGLAQRLDDNDDPDGELRLEAHLVTRDGPAGRRRSGVAAEIRAAVQAARPQYSAAQVEEFIARHVVMGVTRTAARDQVGLFLTLVRLEPDPVPDHVVAAAKQTEYGQLPSLPKELSGRVLKRTDAEIDSWKGELKAGEPFVIVEGARKRLNGFIEKLLPDIADRARNNQQLGDIRLHVTRMVIGANSEVRLPEHEELEKLVKQAALKQSIDLTKFRFTYRAYKAKEKGPRSVGITVHRTPRLGKSDYLGETSLTEFFLPRFALLSEAARERITWLSTAFIVRYKTGQGGNKVLSIAVAQPRQSGAHLLVKEVRDLVLAAFREQLPGPEGTQLARRILEDFVPTTLYRVRLGGLSAVLVDVVEKGEVSSVRREEWEEEARSTRMASRAAREAEGLAHTPVVSGGALALPEAGEFSPDGAWDGLEPEDWLKNWFETLLADEGSLWEGAGDVGVDG
;
A
#
# COMPACT_ATOMS: atom_id res chain seq x y z
N LYS A 1 -16.20 4.63 -33.42
CA LYS A 1 -16.06 5.67 -32.37
C LYS A 1 -17.13 6.72 -32.62
N ARG A 2 -18.13 6.87 -31.74
CA ARG A 2 -19.01 8.04 -31.76
C ARG A 2 -18.25 9.23 -31.16
N PRO A 3 -18.38 10.46 -31.70
CA PRO A 3 -17.65 11.63 -31.20
C PRO A 3 -17.99 11.92 -29.73
N ALA A 4 -17.03 12.48 -28.97
CA ALA A 4 -17.17 12.81 -27.55
C ALA A 4 -18.38 13.71 -27.23
N HIS A 5 -18.88 14.45 -28.22
CA HIS A 5 -20.11 15.25 -28.11
C HIS A 5 -21.38 14.40 -27.87
N ASP A 6 -21.44 13.16 -28.36
CA ASP A 6 -22.64 12.32 -28.24
C ASP A 6 -22.84 11.83 -26.80
N VAL A 7 -21.74 11.57 -26.07
CA VAL A 7 -21.80 11.10 -24.66
C VAL A 7 -22.22 12.22 -23.72
N GLN A 8 -21.80 13.46 -24.00
CA GLN A 8 -22.11 14.61 -23.16
C GLN A 8 -23.62 14.90 -23.08
N ARG A 9 -24.36 14.65 -24.17
CA ARG A 9 -25.83 14.76 -24.20
C ARG A 9 -26.49 13.79 -23.22
N TYR A 10 -26.03 12.54 -23.17
CA TYR A 10 -26.59 11.52 -22.27
C TYR A 10 -26.21 11.80 -20.80
N VAL A 11 -25.02 12.33 -20.53
CA VAL A 11 -24.63 12.77 -19.18
C VAL A 11 -25.51 13.92 -18.68
N GLN A 12 -25.86 14.87 -19.55
CA GLN A 12 -26.78 15.96 -19.22
C GLN A 12 -28.21 15.44 -18.95
N GLN A 13 -28.71 14.51 -19.78
CA GLN A 13 -30.01 13.88 -19.58
C GLN A 13 -30.05 13.05 -18.29
N ALA A 14 -29.04 12.21 -18.05
CA ALA A 14 -28.91 11.44 -16.82
C ALA A 14 -28.85 12.35 -15.58
N THR A 15 -28.10 13.45 -15.64
CA THR A 15 -28.05 14.43 -14.55
C THR A 15 -29.43 15.00 -14.23
N LYS A 16 -30.23 15.33 -15.25
CA LYS A 16 -31.61 15.83 -15.10
C LYS A 16 -32.50 14.78 -14.45
N ILE A 17 -32.46 13.53 -14.93
CA ILE A 17 -33.26 12.41 -14.40
C ILE A 17 -32.89 12.12 -12.94
N VAL A 18 -31.60 11.93 -12.65
CA VAL A 18 -31.10 11.60 -11.31
C VAL A 18 -31.45 12.69 -10.29
N SER A 19 -31.42 13.97 -10.69
CA SER A 19 -31.77 15.09 -9.80
C SER A 19 -33.25 15.12 -9.36
N ARG A 20 -34.15 14.46 -10.10
CA ARG A 20 -35.58 14.38 -9.77
C ARG A 20 -35.81 13.38 -8.64
N TYR A 21 -35.15 12.23 -8.69
CA TYR A 21 -35.43 11.10 -7.79
C TYR A 21 -34.47 10.98 -6.61
N HIS A 22 -33.22 11.45 -6.73
CA HIS A 22 -32.22 11.29 -5.68
C HIS A 22 -32.11 12.53 -4.78
N LYS A 23 -32.34 12.35 -3.47
CA LYS A 23 -32.11 13.35 -2.44
C LYS A 23 -30.61 13.39 -2.12
N VAL A 24 -29.91 14.38 -2.66
CA VAL A 24 -28.49 14.63 -2.33
C VAL A 24 -28.45 15.24 -0.92
N PRO A 25 -27.80 14.60 0.08
CA PRO A 25 -27.80 15.04 1.49
C PRO A 25 -27.20 16.43 1.76
N ILE A 26 -26.57 17.05 0.75
CA ILE A 26 -25.76 18.26 0.90
C ILE A 26 -26.61 19.51 1.21
N TRP A 27 -27.94 19.44 1.11
CA TRP A 27 -28.85 20.60 1.23
C TRP A 27 -29.81 20.53 2.42
N VAL A 28 -29.61 19.59 3.35
CA VAL A 28 -30.25 19.62 4.67
C VAL A 28 -29.15 19.56 5.73
N GLU A 29 -28.91 20.71 6.36
CA GLU A 29 -28.08 21.00 7.54
C GLU A 29 -26.81 20.13 7.79
N LYS A 30 -25.66 20.65 7.33
CA LYS A 30 -24.27 20.34 7.76
C LYS A 30 -23.90 18.85 7.97
N PRO A 31 -23.72 18.07 6.89
CA PRO A 31 -23.15 16.72 6.99
C PRO A 31 -21.67 16.74 7.38
N ALA A 32 -21.19 15.66 8.00
CA ALA A 32 -19.77 15.49 8.34
C ALA A 32 -18.89 15.41 7.08
N PRO A 33 -17.64 15.92 7.08
CA PRO A 33 -16.81 16.05 5.88
C PRO A 33 -16.63 14.76 5.05
N GLY A 34 -16.54 13.59 5.71
CA GLY A 34 -16.40 12.30 5.01
C GLY A 34 -17.70 11.79 4.35
N GLN A 35 -18.86 12.16 4.88
CA GLN A 35 -20.15 11.79 4.28
C GLN A 35 -20.43 12.60 3.00
N LEU A 36 -19.78 13.75 2.85
CA LEU A 36 -19.87 14.59 1.66
C LEU A 36 -19.20 13.90 0.46
N GLU A 37 -18.00 13.35 0.66
CA GLU A 37 -17.24 12.68 -0.41
C GLU A 37 -17.93 11.40 -0.89
N ASP A 38 -18.43 10.58 0.04
CA ASP A 38 -19.16 9.35 -0.31
C ASP A 38 -20.48 9.64 -1.02
N ALA A 39 -21.21 10.68 -0.61
CA ALA A 39 -22.44 11.10 -1.28
C ALA A 39 -22.20 11.67 -2.68
N VAL A 40 -21.11 12.44 -2.87
CA VAL A 40 -20.70 12.96 -4.18
C VAL A 40 -20.30 11.81 -5.11
N ARG A 41 -19.53 10.83 -4.61
CA ARG A 41 -19.10 9.66 -5.38
C ARG A 41 -20.28 8.78 -5.78
N LEU A 42 -21.21 8.51 -4.86
CA LEU A 42 -22.41 7.73 -5.15
C LEU A 42 -23.29 8.42 -6.20
N ASN A 43 -23.49 9.73 -6.09
CA ASN A 43 -24.26 10.51 -7.07
C ASN A 43 -23.57 10.54 -8.44
N GLY A 44 -22.23 10.60 -8.48
CA GLY A 44 -21.45 10.45 -9.72
C GLY A 44 -21.70 9.09 -10.38
N ALA A 45 -21.54 8.00 -9.62
CA ALA A 45 -21.73 6.65 -10.11
C ALA A 45 -23.15 6.37 -10.66
N VAL A 46 -24.19 6.91 -10.01
CA VAL A 46 -25.58 6.76 -10.49
C VAL A 46 -25.80 7.53 -11.80
N LYS A 47 -25.23 8.73 -11.94
CA LYS A 47 -25.32 9.50 -13.20
C LYS A 47 -24.60 8.80 -14.35
N ASP A 48 -23.42 8.25 -14.09
CA ASP A 48 -22.65 7.54 -15.10
C ASP A 48 -23.39 6.28 -15.57
N LEU A 49 -23.98 5.53 -14.64
CA LEU A 49 -24.81 4.36 -14.95
C LEU A 49 -26.03 4.71 -15.81
N VAL A 50 -26.81 5.73 -15.41
CA VAL A 50 -27.99 6.17 -16.17
C VAL A 50 -27.58 6.72 -17.55
N ALA A 51 -26.46 7.43 -17.65
CA ALA A 51 -25.94 7.95 -18.91
C ALA A 51 -25.50 6.81 -19.85
N GLU A 52 -24.89 5.76 -19.32
CA GLU A 52 -24.48 4.57 -20.08
C GLU A 52 -25.70 3.83 -20.65
N TYR A 53 -26.75 3.63 -19.85
CA TYR A 53 -27.98 3.01 -20.34
C TYR A 53 -28.69 3.85 -21.40
N LEU A 54 -28.78 5.18 -21.22
CA LEU A 54 -29.31 6.10 -22.23
C LEU A 54 -28.49 6.03 -23.54
N ALA A 55 -27.16 5.96 -23.44
CA ALA A 55 -26.28 5.83 -24.61
C ALA A 55 -26.45 4.50 -25.37
N ASN A 56 -26.85 3.45 -24.64
CA ASN A 56 -27.16 2.12 -25.18
C ASN A 56 -28.61 1.97 -25.67
N GLY A 57 -29.37 3.07 -25.75
CA GLY A 57 -30.71 3.10 -26.34
C GLY A 57 -31.87 2.89 -25.36
N LEU A 58 -31.63 2.96 -24.04
CA LEU A 58 -32.70 3.00 -23.05
C LEU A 58 -33.54 4.28 -23.24
N SER A 59 -34.87 4.16 -23.21
CA SER A 59 -35.75 5.32 -23.34
C SER A 59 -35.61 6.25 -22.12
N GLU A 60 -35.92 7.55 -22.29
CA GLU A 60 -35.89 8.50 -21.16
C GLU A 60 -36.85 8.06 -20.04
N GLN A 61 -38.01 7.49 -20.38
CA GLN A 61 -39.00 6.99 -19.42
C GLN A 61 -38.50 5.76 -18.65
N ASP A 62 -37.81 4.83 -19.31
CA ASP A 62 -37.21 3.67 -18.64
C ASP A 62 -36.00 4.08 -17.79
N ALA A 63 -35.24 5.08 -18.23
CA ALA A 63 -34.16 5.67 -17.44
C ALA A 63 -34.66 6.39 -16.19
N GLU A 64 -35.83 7.06 -16.26
CA GLU A 64 -36.51 7.61 -15.09
C GLU A 64 -36.92 6.52 -14.10
N ARG A 65 -37.54 5.44 -14.59
CA ARG A 65 -37.93 4.29 -13.76
C ARG A 65 -36.72 3.62 -13.10
N LEU A 66 -35.63 3.47 -13.85
CA LEU A 66 -34.36 2.95 -13.33
C LEU A 66 -33.81 3.85 -12.21
N SER A 67 -33.82 5.17 -12.42
CA SER A 67 -33.35 6.13 -11.41
C SER A 67 -34.23 6.13 -10.15
N GLU A 68 -35.55 6.03 -10.30
CA GLU A 68 -36.48 5.91 -9.17
C GLU A 68 -36.26 4.61 -8.37
N GLU A 69 -36.06 3.48 -9.05
CA GLU A 69 -35.78 2.20 -8.41
C GLU A 69 -34.44 2.22 -7.67
N LEU A 70 -33.40 2.81 -8.29
CA LEU A 70 -32.10 3.01 -7.66
C LEU A 70 -32.23 3.92 -6.42
N ALA A 71 -32.95 5.03 -6.52
CA ALA A 71 -33.16 5.94 -5.40
C ALA A 71 -33.91 5.25 -4.24
N THR A 72 -34.89 4.40 -4.54
CA THR A 72 -35.64 3.61 -3.57
C THR A 72 -34.75 2.56 -2.89
N LYS A 73 -34.01 1.77 -3.67
CA LYS A 73 -33.10 0.73 -3.15
C LYS A 73 -31.95 1.31 -2.32
N LEU A 74 -31.49 2.50 -2.68
CA LEU A 74 -30.45 3.22 -1.95
C LEU A 74 -30.98 4.03 -0.76
N GLY A 75 -32.29 4.05 -0.52
CA GLY A 75 -32.91 4.81 0.58
C GLY A 75 -32.77 6.33 0.46
N ILE A 76 -32.56 6.84 -0.75
CA ILE A 76 -32.33 8.26 -1.06
C ILE A 76 -33.44 8.84 -1.96
N LEU A 77 -34.59 8.17 -2.04
CA LEU A 77 -35.73 8.65 -2.82
C LEU A 77 -36.20 10.02 -2.30
N ARG A 78 -36.31 10.97 -3.21
CA ARG A 78 -36.86 12.30 -2.94
C ARG A 78 -38.37 12.16 -2.80
N THR A 79 -38.88 12.25 -1.57
CA THR A 79 -40.31 12.37 -1.33
C THR A 79 -40.79 13.67 -1.99
N SER A 80 -41.54 13.55 -3.08
CA SER A 80 -42.07 14.73 -3.79
C SER A 80 -43.15 15.40 -2.94
N PRO A 81 -43.10 16.74 -2.75
CA PRO A 81 -44.25 17.50 -2.27
C PRO A 81 -45.07 17.98 -3.48
N GLN A 82 -46.13 17.23 -3.83
CA GLN A 82 -47.29 17.61 -4.67
C GLN A 82 -48.16 16.34 -4.74
N ASN A 83 -49.37 16.24 -4.23
CA ASN A 83 -50.48 17.20 -4.16
C ASN A 83 -51.16 17.15 -2.80
N THR A 84 -51.42 18.31 -2.20
CA THR A 84 -52.48 18.48 -1.22
C THR A 84 -53.82 18.27 -1.91
N PRO A 85 -54.63 17.25 -1.57
CA PRO A 85 -56.04 17.29 -1.85
C PRO A 85 -56.70 18.14 -0.77
N VAL A 86 -57.45 19.11 -1.26
CA VAL A 86 -58.43 19.93 -0.53
C VAL A 86 -59.26 19.05 0.42
N LEU A 87 -59.38 19.49 1.67
CA LEU A 87 -60.41 19.02 2.61
C LEU A 87 -61.80 19.24 2.00
N PRO A 88 -62.64 18.20 1.99
CA PRO A 88 -63.88 18.25 2.74
C PRO A 88 -63.93 17.03 3.68
N GLY A 89 -64.32 17.13 4.94
CA GLY A 89 -65.57 17.72 5.37
C GLY A 89 -66.70 16.68 5.26
N GLY A 90 -66.88 15.86 6.31
CA GLY A 90 -68.21 15.38 6.71
C GLY A 90 -68.58 13.90 6.46
N ALA A 91 -68.97 13.28 7.57
CA ALA A 91 -70.09 12.33 7.75
C ALA A 91 -69.95 10.83 7.42
N ARG A 92 -69.86 10.05 8.52
CA ARG A 92 -70.64 8.85 8.91
C ARG A 92 -71.28 7.97 7.82
N SER A 93 -71.03 6.67 7.91
CA SER A 93 -71.94 5.50 8.06
C SER A 93 -71.04 4.25 7.99
N ASP A 94 -70.84 3.46 9.03
CA ASP A 94 -71.67 2.32 9.49
C ASP A 94 -71.90 1.21 8.44
N ASP A 95 -71.62 -0.01 8.93
CA ASP A 95 -72.08 -1.35 8.51
C ASP A 95 -71.23 -2.24 7.59
N ASP A 96 -70.82 -3.36 8.21
CA ASP A 96 -70.89 -4.77 7.79
C ASP A 96 -70.14 -5.24 6.52
N ASP A 97 -69.17 -6.16 6.65
CA ASP A 97 -69.45 -7.59 6.82
C ASP A 97 -68.19 -8.49 6.75
N ALA A 98 -68.21 -9.54 7.58
CA ALA A 98 -67.62 -10.89 7.44
C ALA A 98 -66.09 -11.14 7.22
N LEU A 99 -65.48 -11.71 8.27
CA LEU A 99 -64.31 -12.61 8.30
C LEU A 99 -64.62 -14.01 7.67
N PRO A 100 -63.76 -15.06 7.80
CA PRO A 100 -62.40 -15.30 7.31
C PRO A 100 -62.29 -16.70 6.61
N ASN A 101 -61.08 -17.12 6.16
CA ASN A 101 -60.55 -18.51 6.28
C ASN A 101 -59.22 -18.64 5.51
N ALA A 102 -58.15 -19.14 6.16
CA ALA A 102 -57.68 -20.55 6.18
C ALA A 102 -57.28 -21.04 4.77
N GLY A 103 -56.14 -21.66 4.51
CA GLY A 103 -55.09 -22.32 5.29
C GLY A 103 -54.28 -23.16 4.27
N GLU A 104 -53.34 -23.96 4.76
CA GLU A 104 -52.62 -25.04 4.03
C GLU A 104 -51.46 -24.61 3.10
N SER A 105 -50.39 -25.39 2.89
CA SER A 105 -49.65 -26.44 3.62
C SER A 105 -48.72 -27.10 2.58
N SER A 106 -47.46 -27.32 2.96
CA SER A 106 -46.58 -28.44 2.59
C SER A 106 -46.17 -28.72 1.14
N ARG A 107 -44.84 -28.71 0.91
CA ARG A 107 -43.97 -29.87 0.52
C ARG A 107 -42.66 -29.35 -0.07
N ASP A 108 -41.53 -29.57 0.60
CA ASP A 108 -40.62 -30.74 0.52
C ASP A 108 -39.75 -30.80 -0.74
N GLY A 109 -38.43 -30.90 -0.53
CA GLY A 109 -37.54 -31.65 -1.43
C GLY A 109 -36.15 -31.08 -1.70
N ALA A 110 -35.17 -31.53 -0.90
CA ALA A 110 -33.77 -31.89 -1.25
C ALA A 110 -32.84 -30.81 -1.91
N ALA A 111 -31.51 -30.80 -1.78
CA ALA A 111 -30.55 -31.80 -1.37
C ALA A 111 -29.29 -31.13 -0.80
N ARG A 112 -28.62 -31.85 0.10
CA ARG A 112 -27.28 -31.61 0.61
C ARG A 112 -26.25 -31.68 -0.52
N ALA A 113 -25.32 -30.73 -0.57
CA ALA A 113 -24.00 -30.92 -1.17
C ALA A 113 -22.93 -30.62 -0.12
N SER A 114 -22.24 -31.68 0.28
CA SER A 114 -21.10 -31.72 1.19
C SER A 114 -19.90 -30.98 0.62
N GLY A 115 -19.52 -29.85 1.22
CA GLY A 115 -18.21 -29.24 1.04
C GLY A 115 -17.19 -29.99 1.88
N GLN A 116 -16.34 -30.79 1.24
CA GLN A 116 -15.29 -31.57 1.87
C GLN A 116 -14.04 -30.69 2.05
N ASP A 117 -13.63 -30.52 3.30
CA ASP A 117 -12.42 -29.82 3.73
C ASP A 117 -11.16 -30.41 3.08
N VAL A 118 -10.38 -29.57 2.41
CA VAL A 118 -9.02 -29.91 1.98
C VAL A 118 -8.04 -29.41 3.03
N ALA A 119 -7.50 -30.37 3.77
CA ALA A 119 -6.50 -30.20 4.80
C ALA A 119 -5.18 -29.58 4.30
N GLY A 120 -4.49 -28.93 5.25
CA GLY A 120 -3.38 -28.01 5.04
C GLY A 120 -2.16 -28.55 4.28
N TRP A 121 -1.57 -27.65 3.49
CA TRP A 121 -0.31 -27.83 2.79
C TRP A 121 0.77 -26.93 3.41
N ARG A 122 1.89 -27.53 3.84
CA ARG A 122 3.17 -26.84 4.13
C ARG A 122 4.12 -26.97 2.92
N PRO A 123 4.90 -25.93 2.56
CA PRO A 123 6.00 -26.10 1.62
C PRO A 123 7.19 -26.80 2.29
N ALA A 124 7.81 -27.72 1.56
CA ALA A 124 9.07 -28.36 1.93
C ALA A 124 10.27 -27.44 1.62
N ASP A 125 11.30 -27.53 2.47
CA ASP A 125 12.58 -26.84 2.36
C ASP A 125 13.30 -27.14 1.03
N GLU A 126 13.86 -26.09 0.44
CA GLU A 126 14.65 -26.14 -0.79
C GLU A 126 16.07 -26.67 -0.50
N GLY A 127 16.30 -27.94 -0.82
CA GLY A 127 17.62 -28.56 -0.84
C GLY A 127 18.40 -28.20 -2.11
N SER A 128 19.60 -27.62 -1.89
CA SER A 128 20.67 -27.33 -2.84
C SER A 128 20.88 -28.40 -3.93
N LEU A 129 20.80 -28.00 -5.21
CA LEU A 129 21.21 -28.82 -6.36
C LEU A 129 22.39 -28.15 -7.08
N ARG A 130 23.55 -28.81 -6.99
CA ARG A 130 24.80 -28.52 -7.69
C ARG A 130 24.64 -28.62 -9.21
N GLU A 131 25.28 -27.69 -9.91
CA GLU A 131 25.54 -27.75 -11.35
C GLU A 131 26.51 -28.90 -11.67
N GLY A 132 26.12 -29.73 -12.65
CA GLY A 132 26.98 -30.72 -13.29
C GLY A 132 26.99 -30.44 -14.79
N SER A 133 28.15 -29.99 -15.28
CA SER A 133 28.47 -29.81 -16.69
C SER A 133 28.64 -31.15 -17.40
N GLY A 134 27.91 -31.33 -18.50
CA GLY A 134 28.02 -32.49 -19.37
C GLY A 134 27.69 -32.08 -20.80
N ASP A 135 28.73 -31.94 -21.61
CA ASP A 135 28.72 -31.59 -23.02
C ASP A 135 28.46 -32.86 -23.85
N VAL A 136 27.40 -32.87 -24.66
CA VAL A 136 27.16 -33.90 -25.69
C VAL A 136 26.52 -33.21 -26.89
N GLY A 137 27.30 -33.04 -27.95
CA GLY A 137 26.85 -32.60 -29.25
C GLY A 137 26.05 -33.68 -29.98
N VAL A 138 24.94 -33.27 -30.59
CA VAL A 138 24.26 -34.02 -31.66
C VAL A 138 23.73 -33.00 -32.66
N ASP A 139 24.28 -33.04 -33.87
CA ASP A 139 23.80 -32.33 -35.06
C ASP A 139 22.45 -32.88 -35.51
N GLY A 140 21.51 -31.98 -35.82
CA GLY A 140 20.19 -32.34 -36.34
C GLY A 140 19.31 -31.11 -36.57
N ALA A 141 19.44 -30.51 -37.76
CA ALA A 141 18.68 -29.35 -38.19
C ALA A 141 17.19 -29.68 -38.40
N LEU A 142 16.32 -29.15 -37.53
CA LEU A 142 14.89 -28.90 -37.78
C LEU A 142 14.45 -27.69 -36.94
N ASP A 143 13.72 -26.77 -37.58
CA ASP A 143 13.37 -25.42 -37.13
C ASP A 143 12.90 -25.33 -35.65
N GLU A 144 13.68 -24.64 -34.82
CA GLU A 144 13.32 -24.29 -33.46
C GLU A 144 12.17 -23.24 -33.44
N PRO A 145 11.10 -23.45 -32.66
CA PRO A 145 10.14 -22.38 -32.39
C PRO A 145 10.85 -21.28 -31.59
N VAL A 146 10.53 -20.00 -31.87
CA VAL A 146 11.10 -18.80 -31.23
C VAL A 146 11.32 -19.01 -29.73
N VAL A 147 12.53 -19.44 -29.37
CA VAL A 147 12.96 -19.63 -28.00
C VAL A 147 13.12 -18.23 -27.44
N ALA A 148 12.33 -17.88 -26.41
CA ALA A 148 12.55 -16.64 -25.67
C ALA A 148 14.04 -16.57 -25.29
N PRO A 149 14.76 -15.47 -25.58
CA PRO A 149 16.19 -15.39 -25.37
C PRO A 149 16.48 -15.71 -23.90
N LYS A 150 17.37 -16.68 -23.65
CA LYS A 150 17.93 -16.87 -22.31
C LYS A 150 18.59 -15.55 -21.91
N ALA A 151 18.17 -14.98 -20.78
CA ALA A 151 18.87 -13.85 -20.17
C ALA A 151 20.37 -14.19 -20.12
N ARG A 152 21.20 -13.42 -20.83
CA ARG A 152 22.65 -13.62 -20.76
C ARG A 152 23.12 -13.02 -19.45
N ALA A 153 23.98 -13.75 -18.74
CA ALA A 153 24.69 -13.18 -17.61
C ALA A 153 25.52 -11.98 -18.13
N GLY A 154 25.11 -10.76 -17.79
CA GLY A 154 25.74 -9.53 -18.28
C GLY A 154 24.78 -8.50 -18.91
N ASP A 155 23.51 -8.81 -19.14
CA ASP A 155 22.56 -7.81 -19.64
C ASP A 155 22.37 -6.68 -18.61
N PRO A 156 22.45 -5.40 -18.99
CA PRO A 156 22.37 -4.28 -18.05
C PRO A 156 21.02 -4.24 -17.32
N ALA A 157 21.02 -3.76 -16.08
CA ALA A 157 19.78 -3.58 -15.33
C ALA A 157 18.94 -2.45 -15.94
N LEU A 158 17.62 -2.63 -15.98
CA LEU A 158 16.71 -1.57 -16.40
C LEU A 158 16.76 -0.38 -15.43
N PRO A 159 16.60 0.87 -15.93
CA PRO A 159 16.50 2.06 -15.09
C PRO A 159 15.42 1.90 -14.01
N GLU A 160 15.67 2.36 -12.80
CA GLU A 160 14.72 2.20 -11.69
C GLU A 160 13.62 3.26 -11.74
N ALA A 161 12.37 2.83 -11.60
CA ALA A 161 11.23 3.75 -11.55
C ALA A 161 11.22 4.54 -10.23
N VAL A 162 11.10 5.87 -10.31
CA VAL A 162 10.97 6.78 -9.15
C VAL A 162 9.50 7.16 -9.01
N GLY A 163 8.83 6.79 -7.91
CA GLY A 163 7.43 7.16 -7.68
C GLY A 163 6.56 6.08 -7.01
N LYS A 164 5.25 6.32 -6.93
CA LYS A 164 4.28 5.38 -6.34
C LYS A 164 4.11 4.18 -7.28
N LEU A 165 4.76 3.07 -6.94
CA LEU A 165 4.68 1.85 -7.74
C LEU A 165 3.23 1.34 -7.83
N ARG A 166 2.77 1.06 -9.05
CA ARG A 166 1.42 0.52 -9.27
C ARG A 166 1.34 -0.89 -8.69
N GLN A 167 0.31 -1.13 -7.88
CA GLN A 167 -0.01 -2.43 -7.30
C GLN A 167 -1.51 -2.67 -7.46
N GLY A 168 -1.89 -3.91 -7.74
CA GLY A 168 -3.28 -4.29 -7.92
C GLY A 168 -3.46 -5.79 -7.88
N ARG A 169 -4.71 -6.23 -8.00
CA ARG A 169 -5.01 -7.64 -8.19
C ARG A 169 -4.93 -7.94 -9.68
N VAL A 170 -4.13 -8.93 -10.06
CA VAL A 170 -4.17 -9.46 -11.43
C VAL A 170 -5.05 -10.70 -11.38
N GLU A 171 -6.17 -10.65 -12.08
CA GLU A 171 -7.01 -11.84 -12.23
C GLU A 171 -6.35 -12.79 -13.24
N PRO A 172 -6.04 -14.04 -12.86
CA PRO A 172 -5.56 -15.01 -13.82
C PRO A 172 -6.64 -15.26 -14.87
N ALA A 173 -6.24 -15.55 -16.10
CA ALA A 173 -7.17 -15.86 -17.17
C ALA A 173 -8.08 -17.04 -16.77
N ALA A 174 -9.40 -16.82 -16.82
CA ALA A 174 -10.37 -17.82 -16.40
C ALA A 174 -10.24 -19.09 -17.26
N VAL A 175 -10.23 -20.26 -16.64
CA VAL A 175 -10.19 -21.54 -17.35
C VAL A 175 -11.56 -21.78 -17.96
N LYS A 176 -11.64 -21.91 -19.29
CA LYS A 176 -12.88 -22.24 -19.98
C LYS A 176 -13.06 -23.73 -20.16
N ALA A 177 -12.04 -24.39 -20.70
CA ALA A 177 -12.08 -25.82 -20.99
C ALA A 177 -10.76 -26.47 -20.58
N THR A 178 -10.84 -27.66 -20.01
CA THR A 178 -9.67 -28.47 -19.68
C THR A 178 -9.87 -29.88 -20.19
N TRP A 179 -8.88 -30.38 -20.93
CA TRP A 179 -8.75 -31.77 -21.32
C TRP A 179 -7.56 -32.39 -20.59
N LEU A 180 -7.74 -33.59 -20.05
CA LEU A 180 -6.71 -34.33 -19.33
C LEU A 180 -6.69 -35.77 -19.80
N ALA A 181 -5.50 -36.36 -19.97
CA ALA A 181 -5.39 -37.74 -20.42
C ALA A 181 -4.21 -38.50 -19.82
N VAL A 182 -4.39 -39.82 -19.75
CA VAL A 182 -3.33 -40.81 -19.51
C VAL A 182 -2.76 -41.28 -20.85
N LEU A 183 -1.46 -41.58 -20.88
CA LEU A 183 -0.82 -42.24 -22.01
C LEU A 183 -0.67 -43.75 -21.78
N PRO A 184 -1.00 -44.60 -22.77
CA PRO A 184 -1.56 -44.26 -24.10
C PRO A 184 -3.01 -43.74 -24.03
N LEU A 185 -3.41 -42.90 -25.00
CA LEU A 185 -4.75 -42.28 -25.01
C LEU A 185 -5.85 -43.32 -25.19
N SER A 186 -6.87 -43.30 -24.33
CA SER A 186 -8.09 -44.08 -24.49
C SER A 186 -8.94 -43.54 -25.67
N GLU A 187 -9.86 -44.35 -26.20
CA GLU A 187 -10.78 -43.88 -27.25
C GLU A 187 -11.64 -42.70 -26.77
N ASP A 188 -12.09 -42.73 -25.51
CA ASP A 188 -12.83 -41.62 -24.91
C ASP A 188 -11.97 -40.34 -24.87
N SER A 189 -10.71 -40.45 -24.44
CA SER A 189 -9.78 -39.31 -24.44
C SER A 189 -9.50 -38.76 -25.85
N LYS A 190 -9.50 -39.61 -26.89
CA LYS A 190 -9.37 -39.17 -28.29
C LYS A 190 -10.62 -38.42 -28.75
N ASN A 191 -11.81 -38.94 -28.44
CA ASN A 191 -13.08 -38.29 -28.76
C ASN A 191 -13.19 -36.91 -28.09
N GLU A 192 -12.84 -36.83 -26.79
CA GLU A 192 -12.79 -35.56 -26.06
C GLU A 192 -11.76 -34.58 -26.66
N LEU A 193 -10.62 -35.07 -27.14
CA LEU A 193 -9.62 -34.24 -27.81
C LEU A 193 -10.15 -33.67 -29.14
N GLU A 194 -10.92 -34.45 -29.91
CA GLU A 194 -11.54 -33.96 -31.14
C GLU A 194 -12.62 -32.90 -30.87
N GLU A 195 -13.43 -33.06 -29.81
CA GLU A 195 -14.37 -32.02 -29.40
C GLU A 195 -13.65 -30.75 -28.94
N LEU A 196 -12.56 -30.88 -28.17
CA LEU A 196 -11.71 -29.75 -27.78
C LEU A 196 -11.10 -29.03 -28.99
N LYS A 197 -10.64 -29.78 -30.01
CA LYS A 197 -10.11 -29.22 -31.26
C LYS A 197 -11.17 -28.42 -32.02
N LYS A 198 -12.41 -28.92 -32.07
CA LYS A 198 -13.54 -28.18 -32.67
C LYS A 198 -13.82 -26.89 -31.90
N GLU A 199 -13.86 -26.95 -30.57
CA GLU A 199 -14.07 -25.76 -29.73
C GLU A 199 -12.94 -24.73 -29.91
N PHE A 200 -11.68 -25.18 -29.89
CA PHE A 200 -10.51 -24.35 -30.14
C PHE A 200 -10.59 -23.67 -31.51
N ALA A 201 -10.86 -24.44 -32.57
CA ALA A 201 -10.96 -23.92 -33.92
C ALA A 201 -12.09 -22.90 -34.07
N ALA A 202 -13.24 -23.13 -33.43
CA ALA A 202 -14.35 -22.18 -33.38
C ALA A 202 -13.94 -20.87 -32.69
N LYS A 203 -13.21 -20.94 -31.57
CA LYS A 203 -12.67 -19.74 -30.90
C LYS A 203 -11.65 -18.98 -31.73
N VAL A 204 -10.76 -19.68 -32.42
CA VAL A 204 -9.79 -19.03 -33.32
C VAL A 204 -10.54 -18.33 -34.46
N LYS A 205 -11.57 -18.97 -35.02
CA LYS A 205 -12.42 -18.38 -36.06
C LYS A 205 -13.11 -17.11 -35.58
N GLU A 206 -13.74 -17.17 -34.41
CA GLU A 206 -14.35 -16.01 -33.79
C GLU A 206 -13.32 -14.88 -33.58
N ALA A 207 -12.14 -15.20 -33.06
CA ALA A 207 -11.07 -14.22 -32.82
C ALA A 207 -10.61 -13.54 -34.11
N VAL A 208 -10.44 -14.29 -35.20
CA VAL A 208 -10.05 -13.74 -36.51
C VAL A 208 -11.16 -12.84 -37.08
N GLU A 209 -12.41 -13.33 -37.11
CA GLU A 209 -13.55 -12.59 -37.66
C GLU A 209 -13.77 -11.26 -36.92
N GLN A 210 -13.59 -11.26 -35.61
CA GLN A 210 -13.80 -10.10 -34.76
C GLN A 210 -12.53 -9.27 -34.50
N LYS A 211 -11.39 -9.64 -35.12
CA LYS A 211 -10.07 -9.02 -34.91
C LYS A 211 -9.67 -8.96 -33.43
N ARG A 212 -10.06 -9.96 -32.65
CA ARG A 212 -9.73 -10.15 -31.23
C ARG A 212 -8.43 -10.92 -31.06
N GLU A 213 -7.87 -10.86 -29.85
CA GLU A 213 -6.71 -11.67 -29.48
C GLU A 213 -6.99 -13.18 -29.62
N MET A 214 -6.00 -13.91 -30.13
CA MET A 214 -6.03 -15.37 -30.22
C MET A 214 -6.20 -16.02 -28.83
N PRO A 215 -6.89 -17.17 -28.73
CA PRO A 215 -7.07 -17.88 -27.46
C PRO A 215 -5.73 -18.18 -26.76
N ASP A 216 -5.77 -18.12 -25.42
CA ASP A 216 -4.66 -18.55 -24.54
C ASP A 216 -4.80 -20.06 -24.33
N VAL A 217 -3.80 -20.82 -24.81
CA VAL A 217 -3.78 -22.28 -24.72
C VAL A 217 -2.52 -22.73 -24.01
N ARG A 218 -2.71 -23.55 -22.99
CA ARG A 218 -1.63 -24.09 -22.16
C ARG A 218 -1.62 -25.60 -22.25
N LEU A 219 -0.49 -26.12 -22.70
CA LEU A 219 -0.19 -27.53 -22.81
C LEU A 219 0.52 -27.98 -21.53
N GLN A 220 -0.06 -28.94 -20.83
CA GLN A 220 0.38 -29.36 -19.51
C GLN A 220 1.00 -30.76 -19.57
N ILE A 221 2.17 -30.90 -18.95
CA ILE A 221 2.74 -32.21 -18.58
C ILE A 221 2.70 -32.35 -17.07
N TYR A 222 2.22 -33.49 -16.58
CA TYR A 222 2.26 -33.84 -15.17
C TYR A 222 3.49 -34.73 -14.91
N ARG A 223 4.40 -34.29 -14.03
CA ARG A 223 5.58 -35.06 -13.65
C ARG A 223 5.14 -36.34 -12.93
N ASN A 224 5.60 -37.49 -13.43
CA ASN A 224 5.61 -38.71 -12.62
C ASN A 224 7.03 -38.86 -12.04
N ARG A 225 7.22 -39.51 -10.89
CA ARG A 225 8.54 -39.61 -10.22
C ARG A 225 9.62 -40.24 -11.11
N ASP A 226 9.25 -40.93 -12.19
CA ASP A 226 10.16 -41.59 -13.12
C ASP A 226 10.73 -40.65 -14.22
N ARG A 227 12.07 -40.63 -14.30
CA ARG A 227 12.92 -39.76 -15.14
C ARG A 227 12.84 -40.06 -16.65
N PHE A 228 11.73 -39.78 -17.31
CA PHE A 228 11.68 -39.73 -18.79
C PHE A 228 11.13 -38.39 -19.28
N MET A 229 12.01 -37.40 -19.47
CA MET A 229 11.65 -36.06 -19.95
C MET A 229 11.59 -35.95 -21.47
N GLY A 230 12.51 -36.60 -22.21
CA GLY A 230 12.61 -36.46 -23.68
C GLY A 230 11.36 -36.89 -24.45
N LYS A 231 10.75 -38.04 -24.08
CA LYS A 231 9.54 -38.55 -24.74
C LYS A 231 8.30 -37.68 -24.51
N LYS A 232 8.23 -36.93 -23.40
CA LYS A 232 7.04 -36.13 -23.03
C LYS A 232 6.94 -34.83 -23.84
N TYR A 233 8.06 -34.20 -24.19
CA TYR A 233 8.04 -32.99 -25.02
C TYR A 233 7.61 -33.27 -26.46
N ALA A 234 7.93 -34.44 -27.01
CA ALA A 234 7.47 -34.85 -28.33
C ALA A 234 5.93 -34.95 -28.40
N GLU A 235 5.30 -35.44 -27.33
CA GLU A 235 3.84 -35.53 -27.26
C GLU A 235 3.17 -34.15 -27.17
N LEU A 236 3.77 -33.19 -26.46
CA LEU A 236 3.27 -31.80 -26.49
C LEU A 236 3.36 -31.19 -27.89
N SER A 237 4.47 -31.40 -28.61
CA SER A 237 4.59 -30.91 -29.98
C SER A 237 3.54 -31.53 -30.91
N LYS A 238 3.17 -32.79 -30.73
CA LYS A 238 2.07 -33.41 -31.50
C LYS A 238 0.71 -32.77 -31.20
N LEU A 239 0.41 -32.53 -29.92
CA LEU A 239 -0.82 -31.84 -29.52
C LEU A 239 -0.86 -30.41 -30.08
N GLU A 240 0.26 -29.71 -30.04
CA GLU A 240 0.40 -28.37 -30.62
C GLU A 240 0.10 -28.37 -32.12
N SER A 241 0.72 -29.28 -32.88
CA SER A 241 0.47 -29.42 -34.31
C SER A 241 -0.99 -29.76 -34.61
N ALA A 242 -1.60 -30.68 -33.85
CA ALA A 242 -3.00 -31.05 -34.04
C ALA A 242 -3.96 -29.87 -33.80
N LEU A 243 -3.67 -28.99 -32.84
CA LEU A 243 -4.44 -27.77 -32.61
C LEU A 243 -4.25 -26.75 -33.75
N ARG A 244 -3.01 -26.54 -34.22
CA ARG A 244 -2.71 -25.67 -35.37
C ARG A 244 -3.41 -26.14 -36.64
N GLU A 245 -3.40 -27.43 -36.91
CA GLU A 245 -4.10 -28.05 -38.04
C GLU A 245 -5.61 -27.85 -37.94
N ALA A 246 -6.21 -28.09 -36.77
CA ALA A 246 -7.64 -27.86 -36.56
C ALA A 246 -8.05 -26.40 -36.82
N ALA A 247 -7.24 -25.44 -36.35
CA ALA A 247 -7.47 -24.03 -36.61
C ALA A 247 -7.29 -23.66 -38.10
N GLY A 248 -6.26 -24.20 -38.76
CA GLY A 248 -6.01 -24.00 -40.18
C GLY A 248 -7.12 -24.58 -41.08
N ALA A 249 -7.68 -25.73 -40.68
CA ALA A 249 -8.83 -26.32 -41.38
C ALA A 249 -10.10 -25.47 -41.25
N ALA A 250 -10.31 -24.82 -40.10
CA ALA A 250 -11.45 -23.94 -39.89
C ALA A 250 -11.32 -22.57 -40.58
N ILE A 251 -10.09 -22.11 -40.82
CA ILE A 251 -9.80 -20.81 -41.44
C ILE A 251 -8.69 -20.97 -42.49
N PRO A 252 -9.07 -21.14 -43.77
CA PRO A 252 -8.11 -21.19 -44.87
C PRO A 252 -7.24 -19.93 -44.91
N GLY A 253 -5.91 -20.10 -44.96
CA GLY A 253 -4.96 -18.99 -45.00
C GLY A 253 -4.61 -18.37 -43.63
N LEU A 254 -5.07 -18.96 -42.52
CA LEU A 254 -4.63 -18.54 -41.19
C LEU A 254 -3.11 -18.66 -41.08
N ASP A 255 -2.45 -17.55 -40.71
CA ASP A 255 -1.05 -17.58 -40.28
C ASP A 255 -0.96 -18.33 -38.94
N GLN A 256 -0.73 -19.63 -39.03
CA GLN A 256 -0.68 -20.50 -37.86
C GLN A 256 0.40 -20.05 -36.89
N ARG A 257 1.45 -19.32 -37.32
CA ARG A 257 2.52 -18.83 -36.44
C ARG A 257 2.02 -17.84 -35.38
N LYS A 258 0.85 -17.24 -35.60
CA LYS A 258 0.16 -16.37 -34.61
C LYS A 258 -0.47 -17.14 -33.45
N LEU A 259 -0.70 -18.44 -33.61
CA LEU A 259 -1.11 -19.31 -32.51
C LEU A 259 0.12 -19.61 -31.63
N THR A 260 0.03 -19.26 -30.36
CA THR A 260 1.09 -19.52 -29.38
C THR A 260 0.56 -20.40 -28.26
N PHE A 261 1.43 -21.28 -27.76
CA PHE A 261 1.09 -22.29 -26.77
C PHE A 261 2.08 -22.23 -25.64
N ASP A 262 1.59 -22.15 -24.41
CA ASP A 262 2.44 -22.32 -23.24
C ASP A 262 2.66 -23.79 -22.96
N ARG A 263 3.88 -24.13 -22.52
CA ARG A 263 4.21 -25.49 -22.07
C ARG A 263 4.44 -25.43 -20.57
N GLU A 264 3.48 -25.95 -19.82
CA GLU A 264 3.50 -25.95 -18.37
C GLU A 264 3.86 -27.32 -17.81
N GLU A 265 4.71 -27.32 -16.79
CA GLU A 265 5.03 -28.53 -16.05
C GLU A 265 4.43 -28.45 -14.66
N HIS A 266 3.62 -29.45 -14.32
CA HIS A 266 2.91 -29.54 -13.05
C HIS A 266 3.43 -30.71 -12.21
N ALA A 267 3.27 -30.60 -10.90
CA ALA A 267 3.46 -31.74 -10.00
C ALA A 267 2.52 -32.89 -10.37
N SER A 268 2.87 -34.12 -9.99
CA SER A 268 2.07 -35.30 -10.30
C SER A 268 0.60 -35.09 -9.91
N ARG A 269 -0.30 -35.36 -10.85
CA ARG A 269 -1.74 -35.43 -10.62
C ARG A 269 -2.18 -36.86 -10.86
N GLU A 270 -2.91 -37.42 -9.91
CA GLU A 270 -3.41 -38.78 -9.99
C GLU A 270 -4.22 -38.96 -11.29
N GLY A 271 -3.86 -39.96 -12.10
CA GLY A 271 -4.57 -40.27 -13.33
C GLY A 271 -4.39 -39.31 -14.51
N ALA A 272 -3.42 -38.39 -14.52
CA ALA A 272 -3.14 -37.56 -15.69
C ALA A 272 -1.64 -37.48 -16.02
N LYS A 273 -1.29 -37.63 -17.29
CA LYS A 273 0.08 -37.46 -17.81
C LYS A 273 0.20 -36.24 -18.73
N LEU A 274 -0.88 -35.91 -19.44
CA LEU A 274 -0.98 -34.79 -20.37
C LEU A 274 -2.26 -34.00 -20.11
N GLY A 275 -2.24 -32.71 -20.46
CA GLY A 275 -3.42 -31.87 -20.45
C GLY A 275 -3.35 -30.71 -21.43
N ILE A 276 -4.51 -30.19 -21.80
CA ILE A 276 -4.68 -28.93 -22.55
C ILE A 276 -5.67 -28.10 -21.75
N THR A 277 -5.33 -26.84 -21.51
CA THR A 277 -6.24 -25.88 -20.88
C THR A 277 -6.42 -24.70 -21.80
N LEU A 278 -7.68 -24.43 -22.16
CA LEU A 278 -8.09 -23.22 -22.87
C LEU A 278 -8.55 -22.20 -21.84
N HIS A 279 -7.90 -21.03 -21.86
CA HIS A 279 -8.31 -19.90 -21.05
C HIS A 279 -9.16 -18.93 -21.87
N ASP A 280 -10.02 -18.19 -21.18
CA ASP A 280 -10.73 -17.07 -21.77
C ASP A 280 -9.78 -15.90 -22.02
N SER A 281 -9.85 -15.39 -23.24
CA SER A 281 -9.20 -14.15 -23.61
C SER A 281 -10.06 -12.97 -23.12
N PRO A 282 -9.46 -11.83 -22.72
CA PRO A 282 -10.18 -10.62 -22.31
C PRO A 282 -11.10 -9.98 -23.38
N ASN A 283 -11.33 -10.65 -24.52
CA ASN A 283 -12.11 -10.17 -25.66
C ASN A 283 -11.66 -8.82 -26.22
N ARG A 284 -10.39 -8.46 -26.04
CA ARG A 284 -9.79 -7.23 -26.56
C ARG A 284 -9.21 -7.45 -27.96
N THR A 285 -9.24 -6.41 -28.78
CA THR A 285 -8.57 -6.39 -30.09
C THR A 285 -7.09 -6.09 -29.93
N GLU A 286 -6.27 -6.49 -30.90
CA GLU A 286 -4.84 -6.13 -30.90
C GLU A 286 -4.63 -4.61 -30.83
N GLN A 287 -5.46 -3.85 -31.57
CA GLN A 287 -5.42 -2.39 -31.56
C GLN A 287 -5.73 -1.80 -30.19
N SER A 288 -6.60 -2.45 -29.41
CA SER A 288 -6.89 -2.03 -28.04
C SER A 288 -5.66 -2.14 -27.16
N TYR A 289 -4.79 -3.14 -27.35
CA TYR A 289 -3.55 -3.26 -26.59
C TYR A 289 -2.52 -2.23 -27.02
N ARG A 290 -2.34 -2.01 -28.34
CA ARG A 290 -1.42 -0.98 -28.87
C ARG A 290 -1.77 0.42 -28.33
N THR A 291 -3.06 0.74 -28.28
CA THR A 291 -3.54 2.05 -27.84
C THR A 291 -3.78 2.14 -26.32
N SER A 292 -3.63 1.04 -25.58
CA SER A 292 -3.88 1.04 -24.14
C SER A 292 -2.85 1.91 -23.41
N PRO A 293 -3.26 2.77 -22.47
CA PRO A 293 -2.32 3.44 -21.57
C PRO A 293 -1.78 2.50 -20.49
N GLU A 294 -2.44 1.37 -20.26
CA GLU A 294 -2.18 0.49 -19.12
C GLU A 294 -2.35 -0.99 -19.49
N LEU A 295 -1.54 -1.85 -18.87
CA LEU A 295 -1.63 -3.30 -19.05
C LEU A 295 -1.18 -4.03 -17.78
N ASN A 296 -2.02 -4.95 -17.30
CA ASN A 296 -1.70 -5.78 -16.13
C ASN A 296 -1.53 -7.23 -16.59
N LEU A 297 -0.39 -7.84 -16.28
CA LEU A 297 0.00 -9.16 -16.72
C LEU A 297 0.25 -10.09 -15.53
N SER A 298 -0.16 -11.35 -15.66
CA SER A 298 0.03 -12.34 -14.62
C SER A 298 1.45 -12.91 -14.72
N LEU A 299 2.13 -13.05 -13.58
CA LEU A 299 3.41 -13.77 -13.60
C LEU A 299 3.16 -15.28 -13.73
N ALA A 300 3.97 -15.91 -14.57
CA ALA A 300 4.06 -17.35 -14.70
C ALA A 300 4.36 -18.03 -13.35
N ASN A 301 3.93 -19.29 -13.23
CA ASN A 301 4.26 -20.13 -12.08
C ASN A 301 5.80 -20.22 -11.95
N ALA A 302 6.34 -20.17 -10.72
CA ALA A 302 7.78 -20.22 -10.48
C ALA A 302 8.48 -21.47 -11.04
N LEU A 303 7.72 -22.56 -11.23
CA LEU A 303 8.19 -23.80 -11.87
C LEU A 303 8.39 -23.66 -13.39
N GLN A 304 7.81 -22.64 -14.02
CA GLN A 304 7.94 -22.40 -15.45
C GLN A 304 9.30 -21.76 -15.77
N LYS A 305 9.78 -22.02 -17.00
CA LYS A 305 11.04 -21.47 -17.49
C LYS A 305 10.92 -19.97 -17.80
N HIS A 306 9.75 -19.55 -18.28
CA HIS A 306 9.41 -18.18 -18.67
C HIS A 306 8.77 -17.40 -17.51
N VAL A 307 8.84 -16.06 -17.56
CA VAL A 307 8.30 -15.19 -16.50
C VAL A 307 6.85 -14.74 -16.77
N LEU A 308 6.44 -14.74 -18.05
CA LEU A 308 5.09 -14.44 -18.51
C LEU A 308 4.57 -15.62 -19.34
N SER A 309 3.25 -15.78 -19.42
CA SER A 309 2.61 -16.70 -20.37
C SER A 309 2.79 -16.19 -21.80
N ALA A 310 2.70 -17.06 -22.81
CA ALA A 310 2.81 -16.70 -24.21
C ALA A 310 1.74 -15.67 -24.60
N ALA A 311 0.53 -15.78 -24.04
CA ALA A 311 -0.53 -14.79 -24.21
C ALA A 311 -0.11 -13.42 -23.64
N ASP A 312 0.44 -13.38 -22.42
CA ASP A 312 0.90 -12.14 -21.80
C ASP A 312 2.13 -11.54 -22.50
N VAL A 313 3.03 -12.35 -23.06
CA VAL A 313 4.13 -11.89 -23.93
C VAL A 313 3.58 -11.21 -25.19
N ARG A 314 2.56 -11.79 -25.85
CA ARG A 314 1.92 -11.13 -27.01
C ARG A 314 1.31 -9.79 -26.62
N ARG A 315 0.61 -9.70 -25.49
CA ARG A 315 0.01 -8.46 -25.00
C ARG A 315 1.07 -7.40 -24.71
N LEU A 316 2.17 -7.79 -24.06
CA LEU A 316 3.32 -6.91 -23.84
C LEU A 316 3.90 -6.40 -25.18
N ARG A 317 4.11 -7.28 -26.16
CA ARG A 317 4.61 -6.90 -27.48
C ARG A 317 3.72 -5.89 -28.17
N LEU A 318 2.40 -6.08 -28.13
CA LEU A 318 1.43 -5.14 -28.72
C LEU A 318 1.48 -3.77 -28.01
N LEU A 319 1.62 -3.74 -26.69
CA LEU A 319 1.77 -2.47 -25.96
C LEU A 319 3.06 -1.74 -26.36
N VAL A 320 4.19 -2.46 -26.43
CA VAL A 320 5.50 -1.90 -26.81
C VAL A 320 5.52 -1.46 -28.28
N GLU A 321 4.86 -2.21 -29.17
CA GLU A 321 4.65 -1.80 -30.57
C GLU A 321 3.87 -0.47 -30.63
N GLY A 322 2.80 -0.34 -29.84
CA GLY A 322 2.05 0.91 -29.74
C GLY A 322 2.83 2.06 -29.11
N LEU A 323 3.75 1.80 -28.17
CA LEU A 323 4.68 2.81 -27.66
C LEU A 323 5.61 3.29 -28.78
N ALA A 324 6.25 2.36 -29.48
CA ALA A 324 7.17 2.66 -30.56
C ALA A 324 6.47 3.48 -31.65
N GLN A 325 5.26 3.07 -32.07
CA GLN A 325 4.50 3.80 -33.09
C GLN A 325 4.18 5.25 -32.69
N ARG A 326 3.78 5.50 -31.44
CA ARG A 326 3.56 6.88 -30.96
C ARG A 326 4.83 7.73 -30.99
N LEU A 327 5.98 7.13 -30.70
CA LEU A 327 7.28 7.82 -30.77
C LEU A 327 7.65 8.16 -32.23
N ASP A 328 7.31 7.31 -33.22
CA ASP A 328 7.53 7.62 -34.64
C ASP A 328 6.56 8.68 -35.17
N ASP A 329 5.30 8.61 -34.76
CA ASP A 329 4.23 9.52 -35.20
C ASP A 329 4.44 10.96 -34.66
N ASN A 330 5.55 11.18 -33.93
CA ASN A 330 5.93 12.45 -33.32
C ASN A 330 4.86 12.98 -32.33
N ASP A 331 4.10 12.07 -31.73
CA ASP A 331 3.16 12.35 -30.64
C ASP A 331 3.87 12.77 -29.33
N ASP A 332 5.20 12.72 -29.34
CA ASP A 332 6.14 13.01 -28.26
C ASP A 332 7.48 13.55 -28.82
N PRO A 333 7.52 14.78 -29.34
CA PRO A 333 8.73 15.35 -29.94
C PRO A 333 9.88 15.53 -28.94
N ASP A 334 9.56 15.57 -27.64
CA ASP A 334 10.50 15.86 -26.55
C ASP A 334 11.02 14.58 -25.85
N GLY A 335 10.45 13.40 -26.15
CA GLY A 335 10.87 12.11 -25.59
C GLY A 335 10.40 11.86 -24.16
N GLU A 336 9.24 12.40 -23.82
CA GLU A 336 8.56 12.39 -22.52
C GLU A 336 7.72 11.14 -22.28
N LEU A 337 7.38 10.38 -23.32
CA LEU A 337 6.60 9.17 -23.24
C LEU A 337 7.47 8.01 -22.71
N ARG A 338 7.10 7.51 -21.54
CA ARG A 338 7.77 6.41 -20.85
C ARG A 338 6.82 5.27 -20.53
N LEU A 339 7.33 4.05 -20.63
CA LEU A 339 6.71 2.84 -20.12
C LEU A 339 7.25 2.54 -18.73
N GLU A 340 6.40 2.66 -17.74
CA GLU A 340 6.70 2.23 -16.38
C GLU A 340 6.27 0.77 -16.17
N ALA A 341 7.25 -0.10 -15.93
CA ALA A 341 7.08 -1.51 -15.63
C ALA A 341 7.21 -1.78 -14.13
N HIS A 342 6.09 -2.01 -13.45
CA HIS A 342 6.03 -2.29 -12.02
C HIS A 342 5.91 -3.79 -11.79
N LEU A 343 7.02 -4.44 -11.42
CA LEU A 343 7.06 -5.87 -11.11
C LEU A 343 6.75 -6.10 -9.63
N VAL A 344 5.65 -6.75 -9.31
CA VAL A 344 5.27 -7.14 -7.94
C VAL A 344 5.46 -8.64 -7.78
N THR A 345 6.32 -9.05 -6.85
CA THR A 345 6.73 -10.46 -6.68
C THR A 345 6.91 -10.84 -5.20
N ARG A 346 6.96 -12.13 -4.88
CA ARG A 346 7.23 -12.62 -3.50
C ARG A 346 8.72 -12.63 -3.19
N ASP A 347 9.06 -12.63 -1.89
CA ASP A 347 10.42 -12.86 -1.40
C ASP A 347 10.93 -14.22 -1.88
N GLY A 348 12.03 -14.22 -2.63
CA GLY A 348 12.56 -15.39 -3.32
C GLY A 348 12.98 -15.05 -4.76
N PRO A 349 12.15 -15.33 -5.79
CA PRO A 349 12.53 -15.26 -7.21
C PRO A 349 12.63 -13.84 -7.79
N ALA A 350 12.76 -12.79 -6.97
CA ALA A 350 12.67 -11.40 -7.43
C ALA A 350 13.75 -11.04 -8.47
N GLY A 351 14.99 -11.47 -8.27
CA GLY A 351 16.08 -11.24 -9.23
C GLY A 351 15.83 -11.94 -10.56
N ARG A 352 15.54 -13.25 -10.53
CA ARG A 352 15.21 -14.05 -11.72
C ARG A 352 14.03 -13.48 -12.49
N ARG A 353 12.97 -13.05 -11.79
CA ARG A 353 11.79 -12.43 -12.39
C ARG A 353 12.11 -11.06 -13.00
N ARG A 354 12.88 -10.21 -12.32
CA ARG A 354 13.35 -8.92 -12.87
C ARG A 354 14.10 -9.13 -14.18
N SER A 355 15.09 -10.04 -14.19
CA SER A 355 15.87 -10.34 -15.39
C SER A 355 15.01 -10.91 -16.52
N GLY A 356 14.07 -11.81 -16.21
CA GLY A 356 13.19 -12.38 -17.22
C GLY A 356 12.21 -11.36 -17.80
N VAL A 357 11.60 -10.49 -16.99
CA VAL A 357 10.76 -9.40 -17.53
C VAL A 357 11.60 -8.45 -18.39
N ALA A 358 12.81 -8.10 -17.97
CA ALA A 358 13.70 -7.25 -18.75
C ALA A 358 14.03 -7.87 -20.12
N ALA A 359 14.29 -9.18 -20.17
CA ALA A 359 14.49 -9.91 -21.42
C ALA A 359 13.24 -9.88 -22.33
N GLU A 360 12.05 -10.04 -21.77
CA GLU A 360 10.80 -9.95 -22.55
C GLU A 360 10.56 -8.53 -23.09
N ILE A 361 10.88 -7.48 -22.33
CA ILE A 361 10.80 -6.09 -22.80
C ILE A 361 11.79 -5.86 -23.95
N ARG A 362 13.04 -6.31 -23.83
CA ARG A 362 14.02 -6.24 -24.93
C ARG A 362 13.54 -6.92 -26.19
N ALA A 363 13.03 -8.15 -26.05
CA ALA A 363 12.49 -8.90 -27.17
C ALA A 363 11.29 -8.18 -27.80
N ALA A 364 10.45 -7.52 -26.99
CA ALA A 364 9.34 -6.72 -27.48
C ALA A 364 9.78 -5.46 -28.22
N VAL A 365 10.80 -4.75 -27.73
CA VAL A 365 11.38 -3.58 -28.41
C VAL A 365 12.02 -4.00 -29.73
N GLN A 366 12.82 -5.07 -29.74
CA GLN A 366 13.43 -5.61 -30.96
C GLN A 366 12.37 -6.05 -31.98
N ALA A 367 11.25 -6.64 -31.53
CA ALA A 367 10.16 -7.02 -32.41
C ALA A 367 9.41 -5.81 -32.99
N ALA A 368 9.22 -4.75 -32.20
CA ALA A 368 8.63 -3.48 -32.65
C ALA A 368 9.57 -2.70 -33.59
N ARG A 369 10.90 -2.90 -33.44
CA ARG A 369 11.96 -2.27 -34.23
C ARG A 369 12.97 -3.29 -34.75
N PRO A 370 12.61 -4.10 -35.75
CA PRO A 370 13.52 -5.11 -36.29
C PRO A 370 14.83 -4.53 -36.84
N GLN A 371 14.82 -3.26 -37.23
CA GLN A 371 15.98 -2.53 -37.74
C GLN A 371 16.95 -2.03 -36.65
N TYR A 372 16.57 -2.05 -35.37
CA TYR A 372 17.46 -1.62 -34.28
C TYR A 372 18.53 -2.68 -34.03
N SER A 373 19.78 -2.22 -33.91
CA SER A 373 20.87 -2.98 -33.32
C SER A 373 20.65 -3.18 -31.81
N ALA A 374 21.35 -4.14 -31.21
CA ALA A 374 21.26 -4.38 -29.77
C ALA A 374 21.56 -3.11 -28.93
N ALA A 375 22.53 -2.29 -29.36
CA ALA A 375 22.84 -1.03 -28.69
C ALA A 375 21.68 -0.02 -28.77
N GLN A 376 21.00 0.07 -29.92
CA GLN A 376 19.83 0.93 -30.10
C GLN A 376 18.61 0.44 -29.31
N VAL A 377 18.47 -0.88 -29.13
CA VAL A 377 17.44 -1.45 -28.24
C VAL A 377 17.71 -1.03 -26.80
N GLU A 378 18.95 -1.13 -26.31
CA GLU A 378 19.28 -0.68 -24.95
C GLU A 378 19.13 0.83 -24.79
N GLU A 379 19.48 1.64 -25.79
CA GLU A 379 19.27 3.09 -25.79
C GLU A 379 17.79 3.45 -25.71
N PHE A 380 16.95 2.79 -26.54
CA PHE A 380 15.51 2.94 -26.49
C PHE A 380 14.95 2.63 -25.10
N ILE A 381 15.39 1.51 -24.53
CA ILE A 381 14.98 1.06 -23.20
C ILE A 381 15.44 2.05 -22.12
N ALA A 382 16.69 2.51 -22.16
CA ALA A 382 17.24 3.45 -21.19
C ALA A 382 16.47 4.78 -21.19
N ARG A 383 15.99 5.22 -22.36
CA ARG A 383 15.26 6.47 -22.51
C ARG A 383 13.77 6.36 -22.19
N HIS A 384 13.13 5.27 -22.62
CA HIS A 384 11.66 5.16 -22.62
C HIS A 384 11.10 4.07 -21.70
N VAL A 385 11.92 3.31 -20.97
CA VAL A 385 11.43 2.26 -20.08
C VAL A 385 12.07 2.39 -18.70
N VAL A 386 11.22 2.40 -17.67
CA VAL A 386 11.65 2.33 -16.27
C VAL A 386 11.03 1.11 -15.60
N MET A 387 11.76 0.45 -14.71
CA MET A 387 11.29 -0.73 -14.00
C MET A 387 11.38 -0.55 -12.49
N GLY A 388 10.26 -0.68 -11.80
CA GLY A 388 10.20 -0.77 -10.35
C GLY A 388 9.95 -2.21 -9.90
N VAL A 389 10.55 -2.64 -8.79
CA VAL A 389 10.32 -3.98 -8.22
C VAL A 389 9.79 -3.86 -6.79
N THR A 390 8.56 -4.32 -6.56
CA THR A 390 7.97 -4.43 -5.24
C THR A 390 7.98 -5.87 -4.77
N ARG A 391 8.32 -6.09 -3.50
CA ARG A 391 8.13 -7.39 -2.84
C ARG A 391 6.84 -7.41 -2.02
N THR A 392 6.05 -8.46 -2.15
CA THR A 392 4.80 -8.64 -1.40
C THR A 392 4.66 -10.05 -0.84
N ALA A 393 4.04 -10.17 0.34
CA ALA A 393 3.64 -11.45 0.89
C ALA A 393 2.32 -11.96 0.27
N ALA A 394 1.48 -11.05 -0.25
CA ALA A 394 0.15 -11.32 -0.79
C ALA A 394 0.24 -11.99 -2.17
N ARG A 395 -0.36 -13.18 -2.33
CA ARG A 395 -0.26 -13.97 -3.56
C ARG A 395 -1.05 -13.38 -4.73
N ASP A 396 -2.16 -12.74 -4.43
CA ASP A 396 -3.10 -12.12 -5.39
C ASP A 396 -2.62 -10.76 -5.92
N GLN A 397 -1.57 -10.19 -5.33
CA GLN A 397 -0.94 -8.95 -5.78
C GLN A 397 0.30 -9.18 -6.66
N VAL A 398 0.66 -10.44 -6.91
CA VAL A 398 1.82 -10.79 -7.73
C VAL A 398 1.48 -10.59 -9.21
N GLY A 399 2.26 -9.77 -9.92
CA GLY A 399 1.96 -9.38 -11.30
C GLY A 399 3.00 -8.43 -11.87
N LEU A 400 2.86 -8.15 -13.17
CA LEU A 400 3.57 -7.09 -13.87
C LEU A 400 2.55 -6.03 -14.29
N PHE A 401 2.71 -4.81 -13.80
CA PHE A 401 1.80 -3.69 -14.09
C PHE A 401 2.53 -2.66 -14.94
N LEU A 402 2.03 -2.44 -16.16
CA LEU A 402 2.63 -1.57 -17.16
C LEU A 402 1.77 -0.33 -17.33
N THR A 403 2.39 0.84 -17.33
CA THR A 403 1.71 2.13 -17.51
C THR A 403 2.51 3.00 -18.47
N LEU A 404 1.86 3.55 -19.48
CA LEU A 404 2.41 4.58 -20.35
C LEU A 404 2.14 5.93 -19.72
N VAL A 405 3.22 6.63 -19.38
CA VAL A 405 3.19 7.94 -18.74
C VAL A 405 3.82 8.94 -19.72
N ARG A 406 3.15 10.07 -19.95
CA ARG A 406 3.80 11.26 -20.52
C ARG A 406 4.34 12.06 -19.34
N LEU A 407 5.65 12.26 -19.31
CA LEU A 407 6.23 13.28 -18.45
C LEU A 407 5.72 14.63 -18.96
N GLU A 408 5.29 15.53 -18.08
CA GLU A 408 5.16 16.93 -18.50
C GLU A 408 6.59 17.51 -18.56
N PRO A 409 6.93 18.38 -19.52
CA PRO A 409 8.26 18.93 -19.66
C PRO A 409 8.68 19.60 -18.35
N ASP A 410 9.70 19.06 -17.70
CA ASP A 410 10.40 19.79 -16.65
C ASP A 410 11.07 21.00 -17.30
N PRO A 411 10.80 22.24 -16.86
CA PRO A 411 11.68 23.35 -17.19
C PRO A 411 13.01 23.07 -16.51
N VAL A 412 14.01 22.65 -17.29
CA VAL A 412 15.39 22.43 -16.85
C VAL A 412 15.86 23.64 -16.02
N PRO A 413 16.11 23.50 -14.71
CA PRO A 413 16.79 24.53 -13.96
C PRO A 413 18.29 24.32 -14.17
N ASP A 414 18.91 25.30 -14.81
CA ASP A 414 20.35 25.43 -15.05
C ASP A 414 21.13 25.70 -13.75
N HIS A 415 20.91 24.92 -12.69
CA HIS A 415 21.64 25.05 -11.43
C HIS A 415 22.06 23.68 -10.91
N VAL A 416 23.23 23.25 -11.36
CA VAL A 416 24.02 22.17 -10.74
C VAL A 416 24.29 22.56 -9.28
N VAL A 417 23.49 22.02 -8.36
CA VAL A 417 23.88 21.86 -6.96
C VAL A 417 23.66 20.40 -6.60
N ALA A 418 24.74 19.74 -6.21
CA ALA A 418 24.83 18.33 -5.89
C ALA A 418 23.82 17.90 -4.82
N ALA A 419 22.61 17.52 -5.23
CA ALA A 419 21.73 16.66 -4.45
C ALA A 419 22.15 15.22 -4.68
N ALA A 420 23.01 14.74 -3.79
CA ALA A 420 23.38 13.37 -3.50
C ALA A 420 22.96 12.30 -4.54
N LYS A 421 23.96 11.86 -5.31
CA LYS A 421 24.13 10.45 -5.65
C LYS A 421 23.99 9.61 -4.37
N GLN A 422 22.78 9.19 -4.01
CA GLN A 422 22.61 7.96 -3.22
C GLN A 422 22.79 6.80 -4.20
N THR A 423 24.06 6.52 -4.41
CA THR A 423 24.63 5.38 -5.14
C THR A 423 24.00 4.06 -4.72
N GLU A 424 23.79 3.18 -5.72
CA GLU A 424 23.95 1.72 -5.64
C GLU A 424 23.85 1.11 -4.24
N TYR A 425 22.72 0.50 -3.84
CA TYR A 425 22.57 -0.49 -2.74
C TYR A 425 23.73 -0.55 -1.70
N GLY A 426 24.12 0.61 -1.22
CA GLY A 426 25.26 0.82 -0.35
C GLY A 426 24.73 0.79 1.06
N GLN A 427 25.60 0.49 2.01
CA GLN A 427 25.25 0.65 3.41
C GLN A 427 24.70 2.06 3.64
N LEU A 428 23.45 2.17 4.07
CA LEU A 428 22.86 3.45 4.49
C LEU A 428 23.85 4.18 5.39
N PRO A 429 24.05 5.50 5.19
CA PRO A 429 24.97 6.27 6.03
C PRO A 429 24.54 6.14 7.49
N SER A 430 25.53 6.02 8.38
CA SER A 430 25.24 6.02 9.81
C SER A 430 24.65 7.37 10.21
N LEU A 431 23.67 7.36 11.12
CA LEU A 431 23.12 8.59 11.68
C LEU A 431 24.27 9.40 12.33
N PRO A 432 24.45 10.69 11.97
CA PRO A 432 25.46 11.55 12.58
C PRO A 432 25.35 11.57 14.11
N LYS A 433 26.47 11.68 14.81
CA LYS A 433 26.52 11.65 16.28
C LYS A 433 25.68 12.77 16.88
N GLU A 434 25.63 13.92 16.23
CA GLU A 434 24.87 15.10 16.60
C GLU A 434 23.36 14.82 16.62
N LEU A 435 22.87 13.96 15.71
CA LEU A 435 21.45 13.57 15.64
C LEU A 435 21.13 12.33 16.48
N SER A 436 22.15 11.53 16.81
CA SER A 436 21.99 10.26 17.53
C SER A 436 21.32 10.42 18.89
N GLY A 437 21.62 11.49 19.63
CA GLY A 437 21.01 11.75 20.93
C GLY A 437 19.48 11.85 20.87
N ARG A 438 18.95 12.42 19.78
CA ARG A 438 17.51 12.64 19.58
C ARG A 438 16.74 11.34 19.36
N VAL A 439 17.38 10.28 18.85
CA VAL A 439 16.72 9.00 18.52
C VAL A 439 16.88 7.91 19.58
N LEU A 440 17.64 8.18 20.64
CA LEU A 440 17.91 7.19 21.71
C LEU A 440 16.76 7.09 22.72
N LYS A 441 16.07 8.20 23.02
CA LYS A 441 15.04 8.23 24.06
C LYS A 441 13.68 8.60 23.48
N ARG A 442 12.75 7.65 23.50
CA ARG A 442 11.36 7.90 23.09
C ARG A 442 10.68 8.91 23.99
N THR A 443 10.03 9.88 23.36
CA THR A 443 9.24 10.94 24.01
C THR A 443 7.76 10.58 24.12
N ASP A 444 7.28 9.59 23.35
CA ASP A 444 5.87 9.16 23.26
C ASP A 444 5.54 7.97 24.19
N ALA A 445 5.98 8.05 25.45
CA ALA A 445 5.73 7.02 26.45
C ALA A 445 4.23 6.75 26.64
N GLU A 446 3.85 5.48 26.79
CA GLU A 446 2.50 5.09 27.19
C GLU A 446 2.24 5.57 28.63
N ILE A 447 1.12 6.26 28.86
CA ILE A 447 0.73 6.75 30.19
C ILE A 447 -0.37 5.86 30.77
N ASP A 448 -1.29 5.40 29.94
CA ASP A 448 -2.42 4.59 30.38
C ASP A 448 -2.87 3.64 29.27
N SER A 449 -3.46 2.51 29.67
CA SER A 449 -3.99 1.55 28.72
C SER A 449 -5.16 0.73 29.24
N TRP A 450 -6.01 0.35 28.31
CA TRP A 450 -7.11 -0.57 28.52
C TRP A 450 -7.13 -1.63 27.43
N LYS A 451 -7.46 -2.87 27.82
CA LYS A 451 -7.62 -3.99 26.91
C LYS A 451 -8.83 -4.83 27.33
N GLY A 452 -9.61 -5.26 26.35
CA GLY A 452 -10.79 -6.10 26.55
C GLY A 452 -10.91 -7.20 25.49
N GLU A 453 -11.38 -8.37 25.90
CA GLU A 453 -11.67 -9.47 24.99
C GLU A 453 -13.03 -9.28 24.31
N LEU A 454 -13.12 -9.71 23.06
CA LEU A 454 -14.36 -9.81 22.31
C LEU A 454 -14.94 -11.23 22.46
N LYS A 455 -16.26 -11.34 22.59
CA LYS A 455 -16.96 -12.62 22.58
C LYS A 455 -16.70 -13.37 21.27
N ALA A 456 -16.45 -14.67 21.37
CA ALA A 456 -16.21 -15.52 20.21
C ALA A 456 -17.46 -15.60 19.33
N GLY A 457 -17.27 -15.61 18.01
CA GLY A 457 -18.37 -15.71 17.03
C GLY A 457 -19.17 -14.41 16.80
N GLU A 458 -19.02 -13.39 17.65
CA GLU A 458 -19.75 -12.12 17.51
C GLU A 458 -18.88 -11.03 16.85
N PRO A 459 -19.45 -10.14 16.02
CA PRO A 459 -18.67 -9.14 15.28
C PRO A 459 -17.95 -8.14 16.20
N PHE A 460 -18.65 -7.53 17.17
CA PHE A 460 -18.09 -6.60 18.14
C PHE A 460 -18.92 -6.61 19.45
N VAL A 461 -18.70 -7.63 20.28
CA VAL A 461 -19.31 -7.65 21.62
C VAL A 461 -18.20 -7.82 22.64
N ILE A 462 -17.92 -6.74 23.36
CA ILE A 462 -16.94 -6.74 24.45
C ILE A 462 -17.57 -7.51 25.62
N VAL A 463 -16.81 -8.44 26.22
CA VAL A 463 -17.24 -9.17 27.41
C VAL A 463 -17.68 -8.19 28.50
N GLU A 464 -18.80 -8.44 29.17
CA GLU A 464 -19.47 -7.47 30.06
C GLU A 464 -18.55 -6.87 31.13
N GLY A 465 -17.74 -7.70 31.79
CA GLY A 465 -16.74 -7.22 32.77
C GLY A 465 -15.66 -6.32 32.15
N ALA A 466 -15.26 -6.59 30.90
CA ALA A 466 -14.34 -5.71 30.17
C ALA A 466 -15.04 -4.41 29.72
N ARG A 467 -16.33 -4.46 29.39
CA ARG A 467 -17.14 -3.30 29.00
C ARG A 467 -17.28 -2.28 30.13
N LYS A 468 -17.52 -2.72 31.37
CA LYS A 468 -17.55 -1.83 32.54
C LYS A 468 -16.21 -1.12 32.76
N ARG A 469 -15.10 -1.86 32.63
CA ARG A 469 -13.73 -1.31 32.73
C ARG A 469 -13.41 -0.32 31.61
N LEU A 470 -13.90 -0.56 30.39
CA LEU A 470 -13.75 0.38 29.27
C LEU A 470 -14.41 1.73 29.60
N ASN A 471 -15.64 1.71 30.10
CA ASN A 471 -16.35 2.94 30.44
C ASN A 471 -15.59 3.74 31.51
N GLY A 472 -15.13 3.08 32.58
CA GLY A 472 -14.31 3.73 33.60
C GLY A 472 -12.98 4.27 33.07
N PHE A 473 -12.34 3.57 32.14
CA PHE A 473 -11.13 4.05 31.46
C PHE A 473 -11.40 5.32 30.64
N ILE A 474 -12.50 5.34 29.87
CA ILE A 474 -12.89 6.52 29.09
C ILE A 474 -13.21 7.69 30.02
N GLU A 475 -13.96 7.47 31.10
CA GLU A 475 -14.27 8.51 32.10
C GLU A 475 -13.01 9.12 32.72
N LYS A 476 -11.97 8.32 32.97
CA LYS A 476 -10.66 8.79 33.46
C LYS A 476 -9.90 9.62 32.42
N LEU A 477 -10.03 9.28 31.13
CA LEU A 477 -9.33 9.95 30.02
C LEU A 477 -9.91 11.32 29.69
N LEU A 478 -11.24 11.48 29.74
CA LEU A 478 -11.93 12.68 29.25
C LEU A 478 -11.53 14.00 29.95
N PRO A 479 -11.25 14.06 31.27
CA PRO A 479 -10.82 15.30 31.91
C PRO A 479 -9.55 15.92 31.33
N ASP A 480 -8.51 15.13 31.03
CA ASP A 480 -7.27 15.65 30.41
C ASP A 480 -7.52 16.12 28.96
N ILE A 481 -8.37 15.41 28.22
CA ILE A 481 -8.79 15.83 26.87
C ILE A 481 -9.55 17.16 26.93
N ALA A 482 -10.51 17.30 27.84
CA ALA A 482 -11.29 18.52 28.00
C ALA A 482 -10.39 19.70 28.40
N ASP A 483 -9.45 19.47 29.32
CA ASP A 483 -8.47 20.48 29.74
C ASP A 483 -7.60 20.95 28.56
N ARG A 484 -6.99 20.02 27.82
CA ARG A 484 -6.18 20.34 26.63
C ARG A 484 -7.01 21.07 25.56
N ALA A 485 -8.22 20.61 25.30
CA ALA A 485 -9.11 21.20 24.30
C ALA A 485 -9.51 22.66 24.65
N ARG A 486 -9.74 22.96 25.93
CA ARG A 486 -10.02 24.32 26.42
C ARG A 486 -8.82 25.24 26.31
N ASN A 487 -7.62 24.69 26.53
CA ASN A 487 -6.36 25.44 26.47
C ASN A 487 -5.74 25.49 25.07
N ASN A 488 -6.45 25.05 24.02
CA ASN A 488 -5.95 24.94 22.63
C ASN A 488 -4.64 24.13 22.50
N GLN A 489 -4.41 23.20 23.42
CA GLN A 489 -3.28 22.29 23.39
C GLN A 489 -3.60 21.08 22.52
N GLN A 490 -2.55 20.46 22.00
CA GLN A 490 -2.66 19.17 21.33
C GLN A 490 -3.27 18.13 22.29
N LEU A 491 -4.23 17.36 21.79
CA LEU A 491 -4.81 16.25 22.54
C LEU A 491 -3.77 15.15 22.81
N GLY A 492 -4.06 14.26 23.76
CA GLY A 492 -3.25 13.07 23.96
C GLY A 492 -3.24 12.17 22.71
N ASP A 493 -2.15 11.42 22.49
CA ASP A 493 -2.08 10.45 21.41
C ASP A 493 -2.86 9.19 21.81
N ILE A 494 -4.09 9.08 21.32
CA ILE A 494 -4.97 7.95 21.59
C ILE A 494 -4.83 6.93 20.47
N ARG A 495 -4.43 5.71 20.83
CA ARG A 495 -4.24 4.61 19.90
C ARG A 495 -5.28 3.53 20.14
N LEU A 496 -5.98 3.13 19.10
CA LEU A 496 -6.98 2.06 19.13
C LEU A 496 -6.36 0.79 18.57
N HIS A 497 -6.51 -0.31 19.29
CA HIS A 497 -5.85 -1.57 19.02
C HIS A 497 -6.88 -2.65 18.74
N VAL A 498 -6.64 -3.46 17.70
CA VAL A 498 -7.42 -4.65 17.40
C VAL A 498 -6.45 -5.82 17.21
N THR A 499 -6.63 -6.88 17.99
CA THR A 499 -5.90 -8.14 17.84
C THR A 499 -6.83 -9.20 17.30
N ARG A 500 -6.55 -9.73 16.11
CA ARG A 500 -7.37 -10.76 15.47
C ARG A 500 -6.53 -11.75 14.67
N MET A 501 -7.06 -12.95 14.45
CA MET A 501 -6.48 -13.91 13.52
C MET A 501 -6.79 -13.47 12.09
N VAL A 502 -5.94 -12.65 11.48
CA VAL A 502 -6.02 -12.39 10.04
C VAL A 502 -4.67 -12.66 9.41
N ILE A 503 -4.71 -13.44 8.33
CA ILE A 503 -3.58 -13.67 7.43
C ILE A 503 -3.46 -12.41 6.57
N GLY A 504 -2.39 -11.64 6.75
CA GLY A 504 -2.09 -10.50 5.89
C GLY A 504 -2.88 -9.22 6.17
N ALA A 505 -3.38 -9.00 7.39
CA ALA A 505 -3.93 -7.69 7.73
C ALA A 505 -2.82 -6.63 7.63
N ASN A 506 -2.96 -5.72 6.65
CA ASN A 506 -2.22 -4.47 6.65
C ASN A 506 -2.54 -3.77 7.97
N SER A 507 -1.51 -3.47 8.75
CA SER A 507 -1.61 -2.87 10.09
C SER A 507 -2.29 -1.50 10.11
N GLU A 508 -2.44 -0.91 8.92
CA GLU A 508 -2.92 0.44 8.63
C GLU A 508 -4.42 0.50 8.37
N VAL A 509 -5.05 -0.64 8.13
CA VAL A 509 -6.46 -0.66 7.72
C VAL A 509 -7.33 -0.46 8.95
N ARG A 510 -8.08 0.65 8.96
CA ARG A 510 -9.17 0.86 9.92
C ARG A 510 -10.14 -0.31 9.81
N LEU A 511 -10.49 -0.90 10.95
CA LEU A 511 -11.32 -2.10 11.04
C LEU A 511 -12.65 -1.71 11.67
N PRO A 512 -13.74 -2.46 11.44
CA PRO A 512 -15.03 -2.19 12.10
C PRO A 512 -14.91 -2.09 13.63
N GLU A 513 -14.04 -2.90 14.24
CA GLU A 513 -13.80 -2.85 15.68
C GLU A 513 -13.12 -1.55 16.15
N HIS A 514 -12.32 -0.91 15.29
CA HIS A 514 -11.78 0.43 15.56
C HIS A 514 -12.88 1.49 15.54
N GLU A 515 -13.83 1.40 14.59
CA GLU A 515 -14.94 2.35 14.46
C GLU A 515 -15.85 2.32 15.68
N GLU A 516 -16.14 1.12 16.19
CA GLU A 516 -16.94 0.98 17.40
C GLU A 516 -16.21 1.52 18.63
N LEU A 517 -14.91 1.26 18.80
CA LEU A 517 -14.12 1.87 19.88
C LEU A 517 -14.12 3.40 19.79
N GLU A 518 -13.88 3.95 18.60
CA GLU A 518 -13.89 5.38 18.36
C GLU A 518 -15.26 6.01 18.71
N LYS A 519 -16.36 5.38 18.26
CA LYS A 519 -17.72 5.83 18.54
C LYS A 519 -17.98 5.91 20.04
N LEU A 520 -17.48 4.96 20.81
CA LEU A 520 -17.63 4.94 22.26
C LEU A 520 -16.89 6.10 22.94
N VAL A 521 -15.64 6.35 22.54
CA VAL A 521 -14.85 7.47 23.05
C VAL A 521 -15.53 8.80 22.67
N LYS A 522 -15.92 8.96 21.40
CA LYS A 522 -16.59 10.17 20.90
C LYS A 522 -17.95 10.42 21.56
N GLN A 523 -18.76 9.38 21.78
CA GLN A 523 -20.04 9.51 22.48
C GLN A 523 -19.85 9.98 23.92
N ALA A 524 -18.85 9.45 24.63
CA ALA A 524 -18.56 9.87 25.98
C ALA A 524 -18.00 11.31 26.03
N ALA A 525 -17.15 11.68 25.07
CA ALA A 525 -16.63 13.04 24.90
C ALA A 525 -17.74 14.06 24.60
N LEU A 526 -18.71 13.68 23.75
CA LEU A 526 -19.85 14.53 23.41
C LEU A 526 -20.72 14.84 24.63
N LYS A 527 -20.89 13.88 25.55
CA LYS A 527 -21.59 14.11 26.83
C LYS A 527 -20.91 15.16 27.70
N GLN A 528 -19.62 15.40 27.50
CA GLN A 528 -18.85 16.46 28.17
C GLN A 528 -18.67 17.72 27.31
N SER A 529 -19.41 17.84 26.21
CA SER A 529 -19.33 18.97 25.27
C SER A 529 -17.93 19.22 24.69
N ILE A 530 -17.13 18.16 24.54
CA ILE A 530 -15.81 18.24 23.88
C ILE A 530 -16.01 18.21 22.37
N ASP A 531 -15.33 19.12 21.66
CA ASP A 531 -15.35 19.20 20.20
C ASP A 531 -14.78 17.93 19.55
N LEU A 532 -15.66 17.16 18.91
CA LEU A 532 -15.31 15.90 18.26
C LEU A 532 -14.39 16.07 17.04
N THR A 533 -14.35 17.27 16.44
CA THR A 533 -13.49 17.54 15.28
C THR A 533 -12.02 17.59 15.64
N LYS A 534 -11.69 17.77 16.93
CA LYS A 534 -10.32 17.76 17.45
C LYS A 534 -9.78 16.35 17.68
N PHE A 535 -10.63 15.32 17.73
CA PHE A 535 -10.18 13.96 17.97
C PHE A 535 -9.48 13.39 16.73
N ARG A 536 -8.31 12.80 16.96
CA ARG A 536 -7.57 11.98 16.00
C ARG A 536 -7.17 10.69 16.71
N PHE A 537 -7.32 9.57 16.02
CA PHE A 537 -7.05 8.24 16.57
C PHE A 537 -6.04 7.51 15.70
N THR A 538 -5.02 6.95 16.33
CA THR A 538 -4.05 6.09 15.66
C THR A 538 -4.58 4.65 15.68
N TYR A 539 -4.79 4.03 14.52
CA TYR A 539 -5.28 2.65 14.42
C TYR A 539 -4.15 1.63 14.36
N ARG A 540 -4.25 0.53 15.12
CA ARG A 540 -3.25 -0.55 15.14
C ARG A 540 -3.91 -1.91 15.10
N ALA A 541 -3.71 -2.63 14.00
CA ALA A 541 -4.09 -4.04 13.90
C ALA A 541 -2.90 -4.97 14.19
N TYR A 542 -3.13 -5.93 15.09
CA TYR A 542 -2.17 -6.97 15.45
C TYR A 542 -2.68 -8.34 15.02
N LYS A 543 -1.73 -9.18 14.59
CA LYS A 543 -1.98 -10.60 14.37
C LYS A 543 -2.05 -11.32 15.72
N ALA A 544 -3.19 -11.94 16.01
CA ALA A 544 -3.31 -12.87 17.13
C ALA A 544 -2.45 -14.13 16.87
N LYS A 545 -1.91 -14.74 17.93
CA LYS A 545 -1.38 -16.11 17.84
C LYS A 545 -2.52 -17.05 17.41
N GLU A 546 -2.23 -18.17 16.75
CA GLU A 546 -3.21 -19.10 16.12
C GLU A 546 -4.35 -19.61 17.03
N LYS A 547 -4.30 -19.37 18.33
CA LYS A 547 -5.35 -19.71 19.31
C LYS A 547 -5.68 -18.57 20.29
N GLY A 548 -5.21 -17.35 20.01
CA GLY A 548 -5.43 -16.21 20.89
C GLY A 548 -6.85 -15.64 20.76
N PRO A 549 -7.48 -15.19 21.85
CA PRO A 549 -8.78 -14.52 21.78
C PRO A 549 -8.69 -13.24 20.95
N ARG A 550 -9.78 -12.91 20.25
CA ARG A 550 -9.93 -11.58 19.64
C ARG A 550 -10.00 -10.56 20.78
N SER A 551 -9.21 -9.51 20.71
CA SER A 551 -9.21 -8.47 21.73
C SER A 551 -9.10 -7.09 21.12
N VAL A 552 -9.65 -6.11 21.80
CA VAL A 552 -9.57 -4.70 21.46
C VAL A 552 -8.91 -3.93 22.61
N GLY A 553 -8.33 -2.77 22.32
CA GLY A 553 -7.68 -1.97 23.35
C GLY A 553 -7.59 -0.50 22.99
N ILE A 554 -7.35 0.33 24.00
CA ILE A 554 -7.08 1.75 23.87
C ILE A 554 -5.80 2.02 24.67
N THR A 555 -4.80 2.65 24.07
CA THR A 555 -3.64 3.17 24.80
C THR A 555 -3.57 4.68 24.64
N VAL A 556 -3.09 5.35 25.66
CA VAL A 556 -2.93 6.81 25.68
C VAL A 556 -1.45 7.09 25.89
N HIS A 557 -0.86 7.83 24.95
CA HIS A 557 0.56 8.18 24.96
C HIS A 557 0.76 9.66 25.24
N ARG A 558 1.88 9.96 25.90
CA ARG A 558 2.26 11.32 26.27
C ARG A 558 2.49 12.17 25.03
N THR A 559 1.83 13.31 24.99
CA THR A 559 2.12 14.42 24.06
C THR A 559 2.48 15.66 24.86
N PRO A 560 3.37 16.53 24.35
CA PRO A 560 3.63 17.82 24.96
C PRO A 560 2.33 18.62 25.14
N ARG A 561 2.27 19.46 26.19
CA ARG A 561 1.14 20.36 26.42
C ARG A 561 1.28 21.66 25.63
N LEU A 562 1.55 21.50 24.34
CA LEU A 562 1.74 22.59 23.36
C LEU A 562 0.61 22.54 22.34
N GLY A 563 0.21 23.71 21.84
CA GLY A 563 -0.83 23.89 20.83
C GLY A 563 -0.26 24.14 19.44
N LYS A 564 -1.16 24.28 18.45
CA LYS A 564 -0.77 24.58 17.07
C LYS A 564 0.14 25.79 16.95
N SER A 565 -0.13 26.87 17.69
CA SER A 565 0.65 28.11 17.65
C SER A 565 2.11 27.89 18.02
N ASP A 566 2.38 27.03 19.00
CA ASP A 566 3.74 26.73 19.48
C ASP A 566 4.53 26.03 18.37
N TYR A 567 3.93 24.99 17.77
CA TYR A 567 4.55 24.24 16.67
C TYR A 567 4.71 25.02 15.36
N LEU A 568 3.95 26.12 15.18
CA LEU A 568 4.19 27.03 14.06
C LEU A 568 5.48 27.86 14.26
N GLY A 569 5.89 28.09 15.51
CA GLY A 569 7.13 28.75 15.87
C GLY A 569 8.35 27.82 15.88
N GLU A 570 8.13 26.52 16.02
CA GLU A 570 9.20 25.53 16.10
C GLU A 570 10.04 25.43 14.82
N THR A 571 11.33 25.17 15.03
CA THR A 571 12.31 24.93 13.96
C THR A 571 12.81 23.50 13.96
N SER A 572 12.53 22.71 14.99
CA SER A 572 13.03 21.34 15.15
C SER A 572 11.99 20.43 15.77
N LEU A 573 11.85 19.22 15.23
CA LEU A 573 10.94 18.20 15.76
C LEU A 573 11.57 16.81 15.63
N THR A 574 11.38 15.96 16.63
CA THR A 574 11.72 14.54 16.54
C THR A 574 10.51 13.71 16.87
N GLU A 575 10.09 12.89 15.91
CA GLU A 575 8.95 12.00 16.04
C GLU A 575 9.34 10.56 15.84
N PHE A 576 8.71 9.68 16.59
CA PHE A 576 9.00 8.25 16.56
C PHE A 576 7.96 7.51 15.73
N PHE A 577 8.44 6.62 14.87
CA PHE A 577 7.55 5.67 14.21
C PHE A 577 7.07 4.63 15.22
N LEU A 578 5.83 4.18 15.05
CA LEU A 578 5.24 3.15 15.89
C LEU A 578 6.06 1.86 15.80
N PRO A 579 6.36 1.17 16.93
CA PRO A 579 7.17 -0.03 16.90
C PRO A 579 6.59 -1.11 15.99
N ARG A 580 7.44 -1.66 15.11
CA ARG A 580 7.11 -2.67 14.09
C ARG A 580 6.23 -2.18 12.93
N PHE A 581 5.93 -0.89 12.87
CA PHE A 581 5.08 -0.31 11.84
C PHE A 581 5.80 0.83 11.14
N ALA A 582 5.50 1.04 9.85
CA ALA A 582 6.07 2.11 9.06
C ALA A 582 5.24 3.41 9.17
N LEU A 583 4.74 3.70 10.38
CA LEU A 583 3.67 4.68 10.61
C LEU A 583 4.01 5.61 11.75
N LEU A 584 3.66 6.87 11.58
CA LEU A 584 3.61 7.86 12.66
C LEU A 584 2.24 7.81 13.33
N SER A 585 2.19 8.09 14.63
CA SER A 585 0.92 8.31 15.31
C SER A 585 0.24 9.58 14.81
N GLU A 586 -1.08 9.69 14.93
CA GLU A 586 -1.82 10.88 14.50
C GLU A 586 -1.31 12.17 15.18
N ALA A 587 -0.92 12.09 16.46
CA ALA A 587 -0.34 13.24 17.15
C ALA A 587 1.02 13.65 16.56
N ALA A 588 1.87 12.68 16.18
CA ALA A 588 3.13 12.96 15.51
C ALA A 588 2.91 13.54 14.11
N ARG A 589 1.97 12.96 13.34
CA ARG A 589 1.55 13.48 12.02
C ARG A 589 1.13 14.94 12.11
N GLU A 590 0.27 15.26 13.08
CA GLU A 590 -0.23 16.62 13.30
C GLU A 590 0.89 17.62 13.61
N ARG A 591 1.86 17.27 14.46
CA ARG A 591 3.00 18.16 14.77
C ARG A 591 3.91 18.40 13.56
N ILE A 592 4.20 17.35 12.79
CA ILE A 592 4.95 17.47 11.52
C ILE A 592 4.18 18.36 10.54
N THR A 593 2.87 18.16 10.41
CA THR A 593 2.00 18.99 9.57
C THR A 593 2.07 20.46 9.99
N TRP A 594 1.94 20.78 11.30
CA TRP A 594 2.02 22.16 11.77
C TRP A 594 3.37 22.81 11.49
N LEU A 595 4.48 22.14 11.78
CA LEU A 595 5.82 22.65 11.48
C LEU A 595 6.00 22.87 9.96
N SER A 596 5.52 21.94 9.14
CA SER A 596 5.56 22.04 7.67
C SER A 596 4.70 23.19 7.14
N THR A 597 3.51 23.39 7.72
CA THR A 597 2.63 24.52 7.42
C THR A 597 3.33 25.84 7.72
N ALA A 598 4.02 25.96 8.85
CA ALA A 598 4.77 27.17 9.16
C ALA A 598 5.92 27.43 8.18
N PHE A 599 6.64 26.37 7.80
CA PHE A 599 7.69 26.46 6.80
C PHE A 599 7.17 27.01 5.47
N ILE A 600 6.10 26.44 4.92
CA ILE A 600 5.56 26.89 3.63
C ILE A 600 4.95 28.29 3.71
N VAL A 601 4.35 28.67 4.84
CA VAL A 601 3.85 30.05 5.04
C VAL A 601 5.01 31.04 5.02
N ARG A 602 6.11 30.77 5.74
CA ARG A 602 7.31 31.62 5.74
C ARG A 602 7.95 31.69 4.36
N TYR A 603 7.99 30.57 3.64
CA TYR A 603 8.49 30.51 2.26
C TYR A 603 7.69 31.46 1.35
N LYS A 604 6.34 31.37 1.39
CA LYS A 604 5.46 32.20 0.57
C LYS A 604 5.56 33.69 0.87
N THR A 605 5.76 34.08 2.13
CA THR A 605 5.87 35.49 2.54
C THR A 605 7.26 36.08 2.31
N GLY A 606 8.20 35.31 1.74
CA GLY A 606 9.60 35.74 1.59
C GLY A 606 10.37 35.81 2.91
N GLN A 607 9.75 35.43 4.03
CA GLN A 607 10.37 35.40 5.36
C GLN A 607 11.22 34.13 5.59
N GLY A 608 11.16 33.17 4.66
CA GLY A 608 11.90 31.91 4.71
C GLY A 608 13.40 32.03 4.38
N GLY A 609 13.84 33.11 3.72
CA GLY A 609 15.24 33.29 3.35
C GLY A 609 15.83 32.14 2.54
N ASN A 610 17.07 31.74 2.85
CA ASN A 610 17.78 30.58 2.27
C ASN A 610 17.48 29.27 3.03
N LYS A 611 16.41 29.20 3.85
CA LYS A 611 16.14 28.03 4.70
C LYS A 611 15.49 26.88 3.92
N VAL A 612 15.79 25.66 4.35
CA VAL A 612 15.24 24.40 3.85
C VAL A 612 14.62 23.62 5.00
N LEU A 613 13.64 22.78 4.69
CA LEU A 613 13.05 21.83 5.63
C LEU A 613 13.78 20.48 5.50
N SER A 614 14.81 20.29 6.31
CA SER A 614 15.60 19.06 6.33
C SER A 614 14.83 17.93 7.03
N ILE A 615 14.69 16.80 6.35
CA ILE A 615 14.07 15.59 6.89
C ILE A 615 15.11 14.49 6.99
N ALA A 616 15.44 14.08 8.21
CA ALA A 616 16.28 12.91 8.46
C ALA A 616 15.42 11.76 8.97
N VAL A 617 15.34 10.67 8.21
CA VAL A 617 14.66 9.44 8.63
C VAL A 617 15.71 8.49 9.19
N ALA A 618 15.56 8.11 10.44
CA ALA A 618 16.46 7.25 11.17
C ALA A 618 15.80 5.87 11.36
N GLN A 619 16.42 4.79 10.87
CA GLN A 619 15.89 3.44 11.05
C GLN A 619 16.98 2.42 11.42
N PRO A 620 16.72 1.48 12.35
CA PRO A 620 17.68 0.43 12.69
C PRO A 620 17.77 -0.68 11.61
N ARG A 621 16.73 -0.84 10.78
CA ARG A 621 16.64 -1.85 9.71
C ARG A 621 16.60 -1.18 8.34
N GLN A 622 17.23 -1.80 7.34
CA GLN A 622 17.16 -1.32 5.96
C GLN A 622 15.80 -1.60 5.29
N SER A 623 15.10 -2.66 5.71
CA SER A 623 13.81 -3.03 5.13
C SER A 623 12.71 -2.03 5.52
N GLY A 624 11.93 -1.60 4.53
CA GLY A 624 10.79 -0.68 4.72
C GLY A 624 11.16 0.80 4.86
N ALA A 625 12.44 1.17 4.74
CA ALA A 625 12.88 2.55 4.95
C ALA A 625 12.31 3.56 3.94
N HIS A 626 12.12 3.12 2.70
CA HIS A 626 11.45 3.91 1.67
C HIS A 626 9.98 4.20 2.01
N LEU A 627 9.31 3.32 2.76
CA LEU A 627 7.93 3.56 3.22
C LEU A 627 7.89 4.65 4.28
N LEU A 628 8.86 4.67 5.21
CA LEU A 628 8.99 5.73 6.22
C LEU A 628 9.22 7.10 5.57
N VAL A 629 10.16 7.16 4.61
CA VAL A 629 10.45 8.39 3.85
C VAL A 629 9.21 8.87 3.11
N LYS A 630 8.51 7.95 2.44
CA LYS A 630 7.29 8.26 1.70
C LYS A 630 6.20 8.81 2.61
N GLU A 631 5.94 8.16 3.75
CA GLU A 631 4.95 8.60 4.74
C GLU A 631 5.19 10.05 5.16
N VAL A 632 6.43 10.40 5.50
CA VAL A 632 6.77 11.78 5.91
C VAL A 632 6.63 12.75 4.74
N ARG A 633 7.13 12.42 3.55
CA ARG A 633 7.01 13.29 2.36
C ARG A 633 5.55 13.54 1.98
N ASP A 634 4.70 12.52 2.05
CA ASP A 634 3.27 12.64 1.76
C ASP A 634 2.58 13.58 2.76
N LEU A 635 2.95 13.54 4.06
CA LEU A 635 2.46 14.46 5.09
C LEU A 635 2.88 15.91 4.83
N VAL A 636 4.16 16.14 4.51
CA VAL A 636 4.68 17.49 4.21
C VAL A 636 4.01 18.05 2.95
N LEU A 637 3.86 17.23 1.92
CA LEU A 637 3.20 17.62 0.67
C LEU A 637 1.72 17.97 0.90
N ALA A 638 1.01 17.21 1.74
CA ALA A 638 -0.37 17.51 2.10
C ALA A 638 -0.46 18.87 2.82
N ALA A 639 0.45 19.14 3.77
CA ALA A 639 0.52 20.43 4.46
C ALA A 639 0.80 21.59 3.49
N PHE A 640 1.65 21.37 2.48
CA PHE A 640 1.96 22.39 1.47
C PHE A 640 0.75 22.67 0.56
N ARG A 641 0.05 21.63 0.11
CA ARG A 641 -1.15 21.76 -0.73
C ARG A 641 -2.29 22.50 -0.03
N GLU A 642 -2.44 22.33 1.27
CA GLU A 642 -3.43 23.08 2.05
C GLU A 642 -3.14 24.59 2.00
N GLN A 643 -1.85 24.98 1.95
CA GLN A 643 -1.43 26.38 1.85
C GLN A 643 -1.29 26.89 0.42
N LEU A 644 -1.32 25.99 -0.57
CA LEU A 644 -1.21 26.28 -2.00
C LEU A 644 -2.37 25.60 -2.75
N PRO A 645 -3.61 26.12 -2.61
CA PRO A 645 -4.78 25.49 -3.20
C PRO A 645 -4.79 25.59 -4.74
N GLY A 646 -5.44 24.62 -5.38
CA GLY A 646 -5.61 24.56 -6.84
C GLY A 646 -4.54 23.72 -7.57
N PRO A 647 -4.71 23.50 -8.89
CA PRO A 647 -3.81 22.68 -9.69
C PRO A 647 -2.38 23.25 -9.76
N GLU A 648 -2.26 24.56 -10.00
CA GLU A 648 -0.96 25.26 -10.03
C GLU A 648 -0.29 25.25 -8.66
N GLY A 649 -1.05 25.50 -7.59
CA GLY A 649 -0.56 25.40 -6.22
C GLY A 649 -0.08 23.99 -5.85
N THR A 650 -0.75 22.96 -6.38
CA THR A 650 -0.34 21.56 -6.22
C THR A 650 0.97 21.24 -6.93
N GLN A 651 1.18 21.78 -8.14
CA GLN A 651 2.46 21.65 -8.87
C GLN A 651 3.57 22.40 -8.14
N LEU A 652 3.32 23.64 -7.70
CA LEU A 652 4.27 24.42 -6.93
C LEU A 652 4.65 23.73 -5.61
N ALA A 653 3.69 23.15 -4.90
CA ALA A 653 3.94 22.39 -3.68
C ALA A 653 4.89 21.19 -3.92
N ARG A 654 4.78 20.51 -5.06
CA ARG A 654 5.70 19.41 -5.44
C ARG A 654 7.10 19.93 -5.72
N ARG A 655 7.22 21.00 -6.51
CA ARG A 655 8.53 21.65 -6.78
C ARG A 655 9.21 22.09 -5.48
N ILE A 656 8.47 22.73 -4.57
CA ILE A 656 9.03 23.15 -3.28
C ILE A 656 9.48 21.94 -2.45
N LEU A 657 8.73 20.84 -2.46
CA LEU A 657 9.11 19.59 -1.79
C LEU A 657 10.40 18.97 -2.38
N GLU A 658 10.65 19.17 -3.66
CA GLU A 658 11.85 18.66 -4.34
C GLU A 658 13.07 19.58 -4.09
N ASP A 659 12.88 20.89 -4.22
CA ASP A 659 13.96 21.87 -4.16
C ASP A 659 14.36 22.28 -2.73
N PHE A 660 13.42 22.27 -1.79
CA PHE A 660 13.59 22.86 -0.45
C PHE A 660 13.35 21.87 0.70
N VAL A 661 13.07 20.60 0.41
CA VAL A 661 12.82 19.58 1.44
C VAL A 661 13.75 18.38 1.25
N PRO A 662 15.07 18.54 1.49
CA PRO A 662 16.01 17.45 1.38
C PRO A 662 15.65 16.35 2.38
N THR A 663 15.54 15.11 1.89
CA THR A 663 15.22 13.95 2.72
C THR A 663 16.38 12.97 2.71
N THR A 664 16.96 12.69 3.89
CA THR A 664 18.08 11.76 4.04
C THR A 664 17.68 10.59 4.92
N LEU A 665 17.96 9.38 4.44
CA LEU A 665 17.75 8.15 5.20
C LEU A 665 19.05 7.69 5.86
N TYR A 666 18.99 7.45 7.16
CA TYR A 666 20.12 7.04 7.99
C TYR A 666 19.88 5.68 8.66
N ARG A 667 20.96 4.92 8.78
CA ARG A 667 21.01 3.73 9.64
C ARG A 667 21.33 4.13 11.08
N VAL A 668 20.52 3.68 12.02
CA VAL A 668 20.83 3.83 13.45
C VAL A 668 21.53 2.58 13.97
N ARG A 669 22.45 2.76 14.93
CA ARG A 669 23.12 1.66 15.63
C ARG A 669 22.10 0.81 16.41
N LEU A 670 22.49 -0.42 16.78
CA LEU A 670 21.68 -1.27 17.66
C LEU A 670 21.27 -0.48 18.92
N GLY A 671 19.99 -0.56 19.29
CA GLY A 671 19.39 0.20 20.40
C GLY A 671 18.70 1.51 19.99
N GLY A 672 18.97 2.03 18.79
CA GLY A 672 18.28 3.20 18.26
C GLY A 672 16.86 2.92 17.78
N LEU A 673 15.98 3.89 17.97
CA LEU A 673 14.56 3.79 17.63
C LEU A 673 14.32 4.37 16.23
N SER A 674 13.32 3.82 15.52
CA SER A 674 12.89 4.40 14.25
C SER A 674 12.28 5.77 14.50
N ALA A 675 12.84 6.81 13.91
CA ALA A 675 12.40 8.19 14.10
C ALA A 675 12.52 9.01 12.83
N VAL A 676 11.77 10.11 12.77
CA VAL A 676 11.96 11.19 11.81
C VAL A 676 12.35 12.45 12.57
N LEU A 677 13.40 13.11 12.09
CA LEU A 677 13.84 14.40 12.58
C LEU A 677 13.52 15.40 11.47
N VAL A 678 12.77 16.44 11.81
CA VAL A 678 12.34 17.48 10.88
C VAL A 678 12.88 18.80 11.40
N ASP A 679 13.77 19.43 10.64
CA ASP A 679 14.48 20.63 11.06
C ASP A 679 14.44 21.71 9.97
N VAL A 680 14.25 22.98 10.35
CA VAL A 680 14.33 24.13 9.44
C VAL A 680 15.72 24.74 9.60
N VAL A 681 16.58 24.55 8.60
CA VAL A 681 18.01 24.91 8.63
C VAL A 681 18.39 25.76 7.41
N GLU A 682 19.55 26.41 7.43
CA GLU A 682 20.06 27.09 6.23
C GLU A 682 20.47 26.07 5.14
N LYS A 683 20.30 26.44 3.87
CA LYS A 683 20.65 25.57 2.73
C LYS A 683 22.13 25.19 2.77
N GLY A 684 22.40 23.89 2.88
CA GLY A 684 23.77 23.34 2.93
C GLY A 684 24.27 23.03 4.34
N GLU A 685 23.55 23.44 5.37
CA GLU A 685 23.87 23.05 6.75
C GLU A 685 23.24 21.71 7.12
N VAL A 686 24.00 20.88 7.82
CA VAL A 686 23.46 19.68 8.47
C VAL A 686 22.90 20.12 9.82
N SER A 687 21.65 19.73 10.10
CA SER A 687 21.00 19.98 11.38
C SER A 687 21.92 19.59 12.53
N SER A 688 22.42 20.61 13.23
CA SER A 688 23.17 20.47 14.46
C SER A 688 22.45 21.31 15.50
N VAL A 689 21.38 20.73 16.07
CA VAL A 689 20.68 21.28 17.26
C VAL A 689 21.68 21.70 18.34
N ARG A 690 22.83 21.03 18.38
CA ARG A 690 23.94 21.31 19.29
C ARG A 690 24.62 22.67 19.11
N ARG A 691 24.48 23.40 17.99
CA ARG A 691 25.18 24.68 17.78
C ARG A 691 24.43 25.86 18.42
N GLU A 692 23.12 25.96 18.20
CA GLU A 692 22.30 27.01 18.81
C GLU A 692 22.12 26.81 20.32
N GLU A 693 21.88 25.59 20.79
CA GLU A 693 21.82 25.29 22.24
C GLU A 693 23.16 25.55 22.93
N TRP A 694 24.31 25.19 22.34
CA TRP A 694 25.61 25.56 22.92
C TRP A 694 25.87 27.06 22.86
N GLU A 695 25.45 27.75 21.80
CA GLU A 695 25.65 29.19 21.70
C GLU A 695 24.75 29.96 22.68
N GLU A 696 23.57 29.45 22.97
CA GLU A 696 22.65 30.01 23.97
C GLU A 696 23.08 29.65 25.39
N GLU A 697 23.52 28.41 25.64
CA GLU A 697 24.10 27.97 26.91
C GLU A 697 25.45 28.67 27.18
N ALA A 698 26.29 28.86 26.17
CA ALA A 698 27.52 29.65 26.28
C ALA A 698 27.22 31.14 26.45
N ARG A 699 26.17 31.70 25.82
CA ARG A 699 25.72 33.07 26.08
C ARG A 699 25.21 33.24 27.50
N SER A 700 24.37 32.32 27.97
CA SER A 700 23.86 32.28 29.35
C SER A 700 25.00 32.15 30.36
N THR A 701 25.95 31.25 30.12
CA THR A 701 27.14 31.04 30.96
C THR A 701 28.06 32.26 30.98
N ARG A 702 28.25 32.93 29.83
CA ARG A 702 29.02 34.20 29.76
C ARG A 702 28.32 35.33 30.50
N MET A 703 26.99 35.43 30.40
CA MET A 703 26.19 36.43 31.13
C MET A 703 26.23 36.17 32.64
N ALA A 704 26.10 34.91 33.08
CA ALA A 704 26.21 34.52 34.48
C ALA A 704 27.62 34.78 35.04
N SER A 705 28.67 34.46 34.28
CA SER A 705 30.07 34.74 34.66
C SER A 705 30.36 36.23 34.73
N ARG A 706 29.75 37.04 33.86
CA ARG A 706 29.85 38.50 33.90
C ARG A 706 29.15 39.08 35.12
N ALA A 707 27.93 38.63 35.41
CA ALA A 707 27.18 39.03 36.60
C ALA A 707 27.92 38.66 37.90
N ALA A 708 28.54 37.47 37.95
CA ALA A 708 29.34 37.04 39.09
C ALA A 708 30.57 37.94 39.32
N ARG A 709 31.30 38.31 38.25
CA ARG A 709 32.44 39.23 38.34
C ARG A 709 32.05 40.66 38.72
N GLU A 710 30.90 41.13 38.24
CA GLU A 710 30.35 42.44 38.63
C GLU A 710 29.91 42.44 40.11
N ALA A 711 29.39 41.32 40.62
CA ALA A 711 29.06 41.15 42.03
C ALA A 711 30.30 41.05 42.94
N GLU A 712 31.35 40.34 42.51
CA GLU A 712 32.62 40.25 43.24
C GLU A 712 33.38 41.59 43.27
N GLY A 713 33.32 42.37 42.19
CA GLY A 713 33.91 43.72 42.13
C GLY A 713 33.24 44.72 43.09
N LEU A 714 31.99 44.46 43.51
CA LEU A 714 31.27 45.28 44.49
C LEU A 714 31.47 44.82 45.94
N ALA A 715 32.00 43.61 46.17
CA ALA A 715 32.19 43.04 47.51
C ALA A 715 33.53 43.41 48.15
N HIS A 716 34.49 43.96 47.41
CA HIS A 716 35.75 44.45 47.96
C HIS A 716 35.66 45.93 48.36
N THR A 717 34.85 46.21 49.38
CA THR A 717 35.09 47.36 50.25
C THR A 717 35.82 46.86 51.51
N PRO A 718 36.99 47.40 51.87
CA PRO A 718 37.77 46.88 52.98
C PRO A 718 37.15 47.37 54.29
N VAL A 719 36.50 46.46 55.03
CA VAL A 719 36.11 46.71 56.42
C VAL A 719 37.16 46.11 57.35
N VAL A 720 37.64 47.01 58.20
CA VAL A 720 38.72 46.87 59.17
C VAL A 720 38.22 46.16 60.44
N SER A 721 39.01 45.18 60.89
CA SER A 721 39.30 44.79 62.28
C SER A 721 38.20 44.14 63.16
N GLY A 722 38.60 43.02 63.79
CA GLY A 722 38.41 42.84 65.23
C GLY A 722 37.78 41.53 65.72
N GLY A 723 38.59 40.69 66.37
CA GLY A 723 38.17 40.04 67.62
C GLY A 723 37.87 38.53 67.62
N ALA A 724 38.85 37.77 68.06
CA ALA A 724 38.87 36.35 68.46
C ALA A 724 37.71 35.83 69.35
N LEU A 725 37.40 34.52 69.24
CA LEU A 725 37.56 33.53 70.33
C LEU A 725 37.30 32.05 69.89
N ALA A 726 38.33 31.24 70.16
CA ALA A 726 38.54 29.78 70.30
C ALA A 726 37.39 28.72 70.21
N LEU A 727 37.56 27.76 69.27
CA LEU A 727 37.86 26.29 69.36
C LEU A 727 37.15 25.39 70.43
N PRO A 728 37.00 24.04 70.23
CA PRO A 728 37.98 23.14 69.58
C PRO A 728 37.50 21.94 68.70
N GLU A 729 38.46 21.49 67.87
CA GLU A 729 38.92 20.10 67.55
C GLU A 729 37.91 18.98 67.16
N ALA A 730 38.22 18.01 66.29
CA ALA A 730 39.31 17.72 65.37
C ALA A 730 38.87 16.49 64.53
N GLY A 731 39.45 16.30 63.35
CA GLY A 731 39.25 15.09 62.55
C GLY A 731 39.62 15.26 61.08
N GLU A 732 40.91 15.45 60.82
CA GLU A 732 41.53 15.50 59.49
C GLU A 732 41.35 14.20 58.70
N PHE A 733 41.13 14.32 57.39
CA PHE A 733 41.73 13.40 56.42
C PHE A 733 42.03 14.17 55.12
N SER A 734 43.31 14.18 54.74
CA SER A 734 43.87 14.91 53.60
C SER A 734 43.72 14.10 52.29
N PRO A 735 43.63 14.75 51.13
CA PRO A 735 43.51 14.11 49.83
C PRO A 735 44.89 13.89 49.20
N ASP A 736 45.11 12.74 48.58
CA ASP A 736 45.97 12.53 47.41
C ASP A 736 46.01 11.02 47.07
N GLY A 737 45.56 10.65 45.87
CA GLY A 737 45.56 9.25 45.46
C GLY A 737 44.86 8.99 44.13
N ALA A 738 45.56 9.31 43.04
CA ALA A 738 45.59 8.59 41.78
C ALA A 738 44.25 8.18 41.12
N TRP A 739 43.87 8.98 40.13
CA TRP A 739 43.18 8.49 38.94
C TRP A 739 44.23 7.86 38.02
N ASP A 740 44.17 6.54 37.81
CA ASP A 740 44.56 5.89 36.55
C ASP A 740 44.11 4.42 36.56
N GLY A 741 43.27 4.06 35.59
CA GLY A 741 43.03 2.66 35.21
C GLY A 741 41.66 2.07 35.60
N LEU A 742 40.60 2.46 34.88
CA LEU A 742 39.45 1.57 34.65
C LEU A 742 39.06 1.65 33.18
N GLU A 743 39.15 0.52 32.49
CA GLU A 743 38.87 0.40 31.06
C GLU A 743 37.35 0.43 30.76
N PRO A 744 36.94 0.80 29.52
CA PRO A 744 35.54 1.05 29.17
C PRO A 744 34.63 -0.18 29.04
N GLU A 745 35.09 -1.40 29.36
CA GLU A 745 34.36 -2.64 29.04
C GLU A 745 33.47 -3.18 30.19
N ASP A 746 33.63 -2.70 31.43
CA ASP A 746 32.86 -3.22 32.58
C ASP A 746 31.47 -2.59 32.74
N TRP A 747 31.21 -1.43 32.12
CA TRP A 747 29.87 -0.80 32.16
C TRP A 747 28.84 -1.54 31.29
N LEU A 748 29.27 -2.13 30.17
CA LEU A 748 28.39 -2.88 29.26
C LEU A 748 27.94 -4.23 29.85
N LYS A 749 28.78 -4.84 30.69
CA LYS A 749 28.49 -6.13 31.32
C LYS A 749 27.45 -5.99 32.44
N ASN A 750 27.56 -4.93 33.24
CA ASN A 750 26.64 -4.64 34.33
C ASN A 750 25.24 -4.20 33.83
N TRP A 751 25.18 -3.56 32.66
CA TRP A 751 23.91 -3.20 32.02
C TRP A 751 23.15 -4.41 31.45
N PHE A 752 23.86 -5.43 30.94
CA PHE A 752 23.24 -6.66 30.40
C PHE A 752 22.65 -7.56 31.49
N GLU A 753 23.29 -7.66 32.66
CA GLU A 753 22.78 -8.47 33.78
C GLU A 753 21.52 -7.85 34.43
N THR A 754 21.38 -6.53 34.38
CA THR A 754 20.19 -5.83 34.89
C THR A 754 18.96 -6.00 33.96
N LEU A 755 19.18 -6.20 32.65
CA LEU A 755 18.11 -6.39 31.66
C LEU A 755 17.58 -7.83 31.59
N LEU A 756 18.39 -8.82 31.99
CA LEU A 756 17.96 -10.23 32.03
C LEU A 756 17.24 -10.61 33.33
N ALA A 757 17.34 -9.79 34.38
CA ALA A 757 16.62 -10.01 35.63
C ALA A 757 15.15 -9.53 35.62
N ASP A 758 14.75 -8.68 34.65
CA ASP A 758 13.43 -8.05 34.60
C ASP A 758 12.43 -8.72 33.64
N GLU A 759 12.86 -9.74 32.87
CA GLU A 759 11.96 -10.57 32.03
C GLU A 759 11.55 -11.91 32.71
N GLY A 760 11.86 -12.09 33.99
CA GLY A 760 11.66 -13.35 34.74
C GLY A 760 10.42 -13.45 35.62
N SER A 761 9.52 -12.46 35.67
CA SER A 761 8.44 -12.41 36.68
C SER A 761 7.03 -12.28 36.09
N LEU A 762 6.56 -13.29 35.34
CA LEU A 762 5.12 -13.43 35.08
C LEU A 762 4.66 -14.84 34.68
N TRP A 763 5.19 -15.89 35.31
CA TRP A 763 4.54 -17.21 35.36
C TRP A 763 4.94 -17.96 36.63
N GLU A 764 4.17 -17.80 37.70
CA GLU A 764 3.97 -18.85 38.71
C GLU A 764 2.72 -18.51 39.53
N GLY A 765 1.76 -19.44 39.54
CA GLY A 765 0.46 -19.28 40.17
C GLY A 765 -0.41 -20.51 39.95
N ALA A 766 0.16 -21.70 40.13
CA ALA A 766 -0.61 -22.89 40.45
C ALA A 766 -0.93 -22.82 41.95
N GLY A 767 -2.19 -22.50 42.28
CA GLY A 767 -2.75 -22.70 43.60
C GLY A 767 -3.70 -23.89 43.53
N ASP A 768 -3.22 -25.03 44.00
CA ASP A 768 -4.01 -26.21 44.35
C ASP A 768 -4.51 -26.08 45.81
N VAL A 769 -5.44 -26.95 46.21
CA VAL A 769 -6.13 -27.11 47.53
C VAL A 769 -7.47 -26.34 47.67
N GLY A 770 -8.63 -26.95 47.97
CA GLY A 770 -8.99 -28.32 48.32
C GLY A 770 -10.51 -28.55 48.18
N VAL A 771 -10.96 -29.77 47.84
CA VAL A 771 -11.49 -30.81 48.76
C VAL A 771 -12.92 -30.51 49.26
N ASP A 772 -13.92 -31.21 48.68
CA ASP A 772 -14.84 -32.15 49.36
C ASP A 772 -16.05 -32.49 48.48
N GLY A 773 -16.39 -33.78 48.37
CA GLY A 773 -17.67 -34.30 47.84
C GLY A 773 -17.58 -35.17 46.60
#